data_AF-A0A953JMD4-F1
#
_entry.id   AF-A0A953JMD4-F1
#
_cell.length_a   1.000
_cell.length_b   1.000
_cell.length_c   1.000
_cell.angle_alpha   90.00
_cell.angle_beta   90.00
_cell.angle_gamma   90.00
#
_symmetry.space_group_name_H-M   'P 1'
#
loop_
_entity.id
_entity.type
_entity.pdbx_description
1 polymer ?
#
loop_
_entity_poly.entity_id
_entity_poly.type
_entity_poly.pdbx_seq_one_letter_code
_entity_poly.pdbx_strand_id
1 'polypeptide(L)'
;MTTKLIASLLIVLSFAVGTFAQTRGGAVWEVEKYDLDVTLPQTFDGRDAAIKATLDVKNVSPSPASTLTLRISPFAKVSAVSVNGASLDFTGGEEKLVGNRTLQRVVLRVPSVRASGSVKVEVTYTLTLKDNGDAGVFSPVGSHLLPLSFWYPTPTNWYYSRGGDFAPFTIRVKAQAGMQVVSSGVGSAGGSFETKSASQPFFAVADWQSLQANGVSVLLPKDSGEVGKARGADLAAVFSEAKAFAEKFIGPGPNVPLKIVSVRRGAGFADAGVAFVDETVFRRPTLDAATVQNVAEAAAKLTLSAKAREDGYGVISEGLSRFIATQFIGEKYGQPVADAVRARQRAAYSAVVARDVPLGIVSPLDDVYFGEVANKGAMFWALLDRAVGRTAFTKALGDSLADGTFTLDDVRSNFPTQKDLVSYFIEKPTEMNLLAGLPQAEQGETKVALRNSGSIDVTVNVRATTASGKALDAPVTLKATSFGEVTFKTPEKIVRTEIDTEKLYPQNTYYDDIAPKVFDENDAVAGVKSLLDQKKFEQAVRAAKDILRDLPAYDDVSIQLGRAYLGLADSANAEQQANAVLASKLPTAKSMAWAMEIRAEAAAKAGKNADALASIEKAIFFDGDYGASYAARKLRTSLGGTTKIDPAIKDFFARFDAAAVAHKKAEVVSMVMPGEITRFAENLSGSAAKWQTVVTQVDAVEESECLVETQLATQLLTGPDQAGLAVFRMIKTNGTWRLAGVEIFEVN
;
A
#
# COMPACT_ATOMS: atom_id res chain seq x y z
N MET A 1 -10.17 19.76 -62.91
CA MET A 1 -9.86 20.62 -61.74
C MET A 1 -10.00 19.86 -60.41
N THR A 2 -9.82 18.53 -60.41
CA THR A 2 -10.13 17.63 -59.28
C THR A 2 -8.91 16.87 -58.75
N THR A 3 -7.75 16.97 -59.41
CA THR A 3 -6.50 16.30 -59.01
C THR A 3 -5.59 17.15 -58.11
N LYS A 4 -5.85 18.45 -57.94
CA LYS A 4 -5.02 19.35 -57.10
C LYS A 4 -5.47 19.46 -55.63
N LEU A 5 -6.68 19.01 -55.27
CA LEU A 5 -7.17 19.05 -53.89
C LEU A 5 -6.84 17.80 -53.06
N ILE A 6 -6.57 16.66 -53.71
CA ILE A 6 -6.25 15.40 -53.00
C ILE A 6 -4.81 15.42 -52.46
N ALA A 7 -3.87 16.07 -53.16
CA ALA A 7 -2.48 16.17 -52.73
C ALA A 7 -2.30 17.04 -51.46
N SER A 8 -3.09 18.12 -51.31
CA SER A 8 -3.05 18.97 -50.11
C SER A 8 -3.72 18.32 -48.90
N LEU A 9 -4.75 17.48 -49.10
CA LEU A 9 -5.41 16.75 -48.01
C LEU A 9 -4.55 15.58 -47.50
N LEU A 10 -3.77 14.92 -48.38
CA LEU A 10 -2.83 13.87 -47.98
C LEU A 10 -1.60 14.39 -47.21
N ILE A 11 -1.16 15.62 -47.48
CA ILE A 11 -0.03 16.24 -46.76
C ILE A 11 -0.47 16.72 -45.36
N VAL A 12 -1.71 17.15 -45.17
CA VAL A 12 -2.22 17.54 -43.83
C VAL A 12 -2.55 16.31 -42.96
N LEU A 13 -2.99 15.18 -43.53
CA LEU A 13 -3.17 13.94 -42.77
C LEU A 13 -1.84 13.34 -42.27
N SER A 14 -0.72 13.64 -42.94
CA SER A 14 0.61 13.12 -42.57
C SER A 14 1.23 13.80 -41.34
N PHE A 15 0.74 14.98 -40.95
CA PHE A 15 1.22 15.71 -39.77
C PHE A 15 0.38 15.51 -38.50
N ALA A 16 -0.80 14.89 -38.60
CA ALA A 16 -1.68 14.64 -37.45
C ALA A 16 -1.49 13.26 -36.78
N VAL A 17 -0.75 12.33 -37.40
CA VAL A 17 -0.60 10.94 -36.90
C VAL A 17 0.59 10.77 -35.94
N GLY A 18 1.46 11.76 -35.80
CA GLY A 18 2.67 11.67 -34.96
C GLY A 18 2.47 11.83 -33.45
N THR A 19 1.28 12.23 -32.98
CA THR A 19 1.04 12.52 -31.55
C THR A 19 0.35 11.40 -30.78
N PHE A 20 -0.22 10.41 -31.47
CA PHE A 20 -0.87 9.22 -30.86
C PHE A 20 -0.04 7.94 -30.95
N ALA A 21 1.11 7.95 -31.65
CA ALA A 21 1.96 6.77 -31.77
C ALA A 21 2.60 6.33 -30.44
N GLN A 22 2.70 7.21 -29.44
CA GLN A 22 3.27 6.87 -28.14
C GLN A 22 2.31 6.14 -27.19
N THR A 23 1.00 6.11 -27.48
CA THR A 23 0.00 5.49 -26.59
C THR A 23 -0.47 4.11 -27.05
N ARG A 24 -0.16 3.70 -28.29
CA ARG A 24 -0.44 2.35 -28.83
C ARG A 24 0.70 1.74 -29.66
N GLY A 25 1.73 2.52 -30.01
CA GLY A 25 2.96 2.04 -30.63
C GLY A 25 4.04 1.78 -29.58
N GLY A 26 5.03 0.94 -29.92
CA GLY A 26 6.15 0.60 -29.05
C GLY A 26 6.91 1.84 -28.53
N ALA A 27 7.72 1.66 -27.48
CA ALA A 27 8.53 2.77 -26.95
C ALA A 27 9.42 3.35 -28.05
N VAL A 28 9.49 4.67 -28.12
CA VAL A 28 10.43 5.36 -29.03
C VAL A 28 11.70 5.76 -28.28
N TRP A 29 11.55 6.15 -27.02
CA TRP A 29 12.63 6.67 -26.19
C TRP A 29 12.67 5.93 -24.86
N GLU A 30 13.89 5.65 -24.38
CA GLU A 30 14.16 5.10 -23.06
C GLU A 30 15.27 5.94 -22.41
N VAL A 31 15.21 6.14 -21.09
CA VAL A 31 16.26 6.88 -20.38
C VAL A 31 17.38 5.91 -20.00
N GLU A 32 18.62 6.24 -20.38
CA GLU A 32 19.82 5.47 -20.00
C GLU A 32 20.39 5.94 -18.66
N LYS A 33 20.22 7.22 -18.33
CA LYS A 33 20.70 7.80 -17.06
C LYS A 33 19.94 9.07 -16.70
N TYR A 34 19.68 9.24 -15.39
CA TYR A 34 19.25 10.51 -14.81
C TYR A 34 20.39 11.17 -14.01
N ASP A 35 20.45 12.49 -14.08
CA ASP A 35 21.28 13.31 -13.19
C ASP A 35 20.50 14.54 -12.73
N LEU A 36 20.23 14.62 -11.42
CA LEU A 36 19.18 15.45 -10.85
C LEU A 36 19.74 16.34 -9.74
N ASP A 37 19.57 17.66 -9.90
CA ASP A 37 19.84 18.65 -8.87
C ASP A 37 18.51 19.18 -8.32
N VAL A 38 18.30 19.04 -7.01
CA VAL A 38 17.08 19.44 -6.32
C VAL A 38 17.44 20.43 -5.22
N THR A 39 16.86 21.62 -5.25
CA THR A 39 16.86 22.54 -4.11
C THR A 39 15.46 22.59 -3.52
N LEU A 40 15.30 22.00 -2.35
CA LEU A 40 14.05 22.04 -1.59
C LEU A 40 13.76 23.45 -1.07
N PRO A 41 12.51 23.73 -0.64
CA PRO A 41 12.20 24.99 0.03
C PRO A 41 13.13 25.27 1.21
N GLN A 42 13.79 26.42 1.19
CA GLN A 42 14.77 26.83 2.21
C GLN A 42 14.14 27.61 3.37
N THR A 43 12.86 27.95 3.26
CA THR A 43 12.08 28.65 4.29
C THR A 43 11.03 27.71 4.87
N PHE A 44 10.58 28.02 6.10
CA PHE A 44 9.58 27.22 6.81
C PHE A 44 8.27 27.08 6.02
N ASP A 45 7.73 28.18 5.48
CA ASP A 45 6.46 28.16 4.72
C ASP A 45 6.65 27.91 3.21
N GLY A 46 7.88 27.67 2.75
CA GLY A 46 8.19 27.55 1.33
C GLY A 46 7.62 26.27 0.71
N ARG A 47 7.02 26.38 -0.48
CA ARG A 47 6.34 25.27 -1.18
C ARG A 47 6.85 25.00 -2.60
N ASP A 48 7.97 25.62 -2.95
CA ASP A 48 8.59 25.53 -4.27
C ASP A 48 9.95 24.85 -4.17
N ALA A 49 10.15 23.79 -4.97
CA ALA A 49 11.47 23.20 -5.20
C ALA A 49 11.99 23.60 -6.57
N ALA A 50 13.23 24.08 -6.63
CA ALA A 50 13.93 24.32 -7.89
C ALA A 50 14.66 23.05 -8.31
N ILE A 51 14.42 22.58 -9.52
CA ILE A 51 14.95 21.31 -10.01
C ILE A 51 15.58 21.49 -11.39
N LYS A 52 16.74 20.87 -11.56
CA LYS A 52 17.43 20.71 -12.84
C LYS A 52 17.62 19.22 -13.10
N ALA A 53 17.01 18.72 -14.17
CA ALA A 53 17.10 17.32 -14.57
C ALA A 53 17.88 17.18 -15.87
N THR A 54 18.93 16.36 -15.86
CA THR A 54 19.68 15.96 -17.05
C THR A 54 19.41 14.49 -17.33
N LEU A 55 19.10 14.16 -18.58
CA LEU A 55 18.72 12.82 -19.02
C LEU A 55 19.59 12.45 -20.22
N ASP A 56 20.20 11.28 -20.18
CA ASP A 56 20.72 10.62 -21.38
C ASP A 56 19.60 9.72 -21.92
N VAL A 57 19.08 10.02 -23.11
CA VAL A 57 17.89 9.36 -23.67
C VAL A 57 18.25 8.64 -24.97
N LYS A 58 17.92 7.35 -25.05
CA LYS A 58 18.18 6.47 -26.19
C LYS A 58 16.95 6.30 -27.06
N ASN A 59 17.14 6.36 -28.38
CA ASN A 59 16.13 5.94 -29.34
C ASN A 59 16.09 4.40 -29.41
N VAL A 60 15.00 3.80 -28.91
CA VAL A 60 14.79 2.34 -28.92
C VAL A 60 13.87 1.87 -30.05
N SER A 61 13.39 2.79 -30.89
CA SER A 61 12.62 2.45 -32.08
C SER A 61 13.51 1.93 -33.22
N PRO A 62 12.96 1.16 -34.18
CA PRO A 62 13.73 0.60 -35.29
C PRO A 62 14.16 1.66 -36.34
N SER A 63 13.67 2.90 -36.23
CA SER A 63 13.92 3.98 -37.19
C SER A 63 14.48 5.23 -36.51
N PRO A 64 15.10 6.16 -37.27
CA PRO A 64 15.53 7.43 -36.69
C PRO A 64 14.36 8.25 -36.10
N ALA A 65 14.58 8.87 -34.94
CA ALA A 65 13.60 9.68 -34.24
C ALA A 65 14.12 11.12 -34.02
N SER A 66 13.24 12.11 -34.20
CA SER A 66 13.57 13.54 -34.09
C SER A 66 12.63 14.31 -33.16
N THR A 67 11.71 13.61 -32.50
CA THR A 67 10.74 14.23 -31.59
C THR A 67 10.74 13.47 -30.28
N LEU A 68 11.06 14.18 -29.20
CA LEU A 68 11.03 13.66 -27.84
C LEU A 68 9.89 14.32 -27.08
N THR A 69 9.02 13.51 -26.47
CA THR A 69 7.99 13.98 -25.53
C THR A 69 8.38 13.49 -24.15
N LEU A 70 8.60 14.42 -23.22
CA LEU A 70 8.76 14.16 -21.81
C LEU A 70 7.46 14.45 -21.08
N ARG A 71 7.21 13.70 -20.00
CA ARG A 71 6.05 13.82 -19.12
C ARG A 71 6.52 14.16 -17.73
N ILE A 72 5.88 15.13 -17.11
CA ILE A 72 6.20 15.63 -15.77
C ILE A 72 4.91 16.03 -15.05
N SER A 73 4.99 16.22 -13.73
CA SER A 73 3.90 16.70 -12.90
C SER A 73 3.19 17.91 -13.52
N PRO A 74 1.85 17.99 -13.44
CA PRO A 74 1.12 19.19 -13.85
C PRO A 74 1.45 20.41 -12.96
N PHE A 75 2.07 20.19 -11.81
CA PHE A 75 2.52 21.25 -10.89
C PHE A 75 3.96 21.73 -11.15
N ALA A 76 4.62 21.18 -12.15
CA ALA A 76 5.92 21.68 -12.58
C ALA A 76 5.77 22.90 -13.51
N LYS A 77 6.65 23.87 -13.39
CA LYS A 77 6.77 25.01 -14.31
C LYS A 77 8.12 24.97 -14.98
N VAL A 78 8.16 24.50 -16.23
CA VAL A 78 9.38 24.41 -17.03
C VAL A 78 9.83 25.79 -17.47
N SER A 79 11.08 26.14 -17.15
CA SER A 79 11.66 27.45 -17.45
C SER A 79 12.71 27.41 -18.56
N ALA A 80 13.40 26.29 -18.75
CA ALA A 80 14.40 26.13 -19.80
C ALA A 80 14.58 24.66 -20.19
N VAL A 81 14.90 24.44 -21.46
CA VAL A 81 15.34 23.15 -22.00
C VAL A 81 16.59 23.31 -22.86
N SER A 82 17.51 22.36 -22.79
CA SER A 82 18.62 22.24 -23.73
C SER A 82 18.83 20.81 -24.19
N VAL A 83 19.42 20.65 -25.38
CA VAL A 83 19.76 19.36 -25.99
C VAL A 83 21.20 19.41 -26.46
N ASN A 84 22.02 18.46 -25.98
CA ASN A 84 23.47 18.44 -26.21
C ASN A 84 24.16 19.79 -25.89
N GLY A 85 23.65 20.49 -24.88
CA GLY A 85 24.16 21.81 -24.44
C GLY A 85 23.63 23.01 -25.24
N ALA A 86 22.89 22.80 -26.33
CA ALA A 86 22.24 23.88 -27.07
C ALA A 86 20.83 24.13 -26.51
N SER A 87 20.53 25.39 -26.16
CA SER A 87 19.18 25.77 -25.73
C SER A 87 18.17 25.54 -26.86
N LEU A 88 17.00 25.01 -26.51
CA LEU A 88 15.91 24.76 -27.45
C LEU A 88 14.59 25.29 -26.92
N ASP A 89 13.74 25.72 -27.85
CA ASP A 89 12.32 25.92 -27.58
C ASP A 89 11.62 24.58 -27.34
N PHE A 90 10.59 24.62 -26.51
CA PHE A 90 9.72 23.48 -26.25
C PHE A 90 8.26 23.88 -26.42
N THR A 91 7.43 22.90 -26.75
CA THR A 91 5.98 23.08 -26.72
C THR A 91 5.43 22.36 -25.49
N GLY A 92 4.79 23.11 -24.60
CA GLY A 92 4.02 22.56 -23.50
C GLY A 92 2.70 21.96 -23.98
N GLY A 93 2.19 20.97 -23.28
CA GLY A 93 0.86 20.43 -23.51
C GLY A 93 0.32 19.71 -22.27
N GLU A 94 -0.98 19.46 -22.25
CA GLU A 94 -1.58 18.60 -21.24
C GLU A 94 -1.79 17.20 -21.83
N GLU A 95 -1.42 16.17 -21.08
CA GLU A 95 -1.86 14.80 -21.31
C GLU A 95 -2.97 14.48 -20.32
N LYS A 96 -4.18 14.27 -20.84
CA LYS A 96 -5.30 13.79 -20.03
C LYS A 96 -5.18 12.28 -19.85
N LEU A 97 -5.26 11.85 -18.61
CA LEU A 97 -5.29 10.44 -18.23
C LEU A 97 -6.73 10.04 -17.87
N VAL A 98 -6.95 8.80 -17.48
CA VAL A 98 -8.26 8.34 -16.98
C VAL A 98 -8.63 9.12 -15.70
N GLY A 99 -9.89 9.54 -15.61
CA GLY A 99 -10.40 10.36 -14.52
C GLY A 99 -9.97 11.83 -14.62
N ASN A 100 -9.71 12.47 -13.46
CA ASN A 100 -9.31 13.88 -13.38
C ASN A 100 -7.78 14.08 -13.32
N ARG A 101 -7.00 13.04 -13.65
CA ARG A 101 -5.54 13.09 -13.59
C ARG A 101 -4.96 13.64 -14.90
N THR A 102 -3.95 14.48 -14.78
CA THR A 102 -3.25 15.05 -15.94
C THR A 102 -1.73 15.03 -15.71
N LEU A 103 -0.99 14.99 -16.80
CA LEU A 103 0.45 15.24 -16.82
C LEU A 103 0.75 16.41 -17.74
N GLN A 104 1.82 17.14 -17.44
CA GLN A 104 2.39 18.11 -18.36
C GLN A 104 3.29 17.38 -19.36
N ARG A 105 3.10 17.68 -20.64
CA ARG A 105 3.96 17.26 -21.74
C ARG A 105 4.94 18.38 -22.08
N VAL A 106 6.20 18.01 -22.26
CA VAL A 106 7.26 18.85 -22.80
C VAL A 106 7.72 18.23 -24.10
N VAL A 107 7.34 18.84 -25.23
CA VAL A 107 7.64 18.32 -26.56
C VAL A 107 8.83 19.07 -27.16
N LEU A 108 9.86 18.32 -27.55
CA LEU A 108 11.14 18.80 -28.05
C LEU A 108 11.39 18.30 -29.46
N ARG A 109 11.93 19.17 -30.31
CA ARG A 109 12.52 18.79 -31.61
C ARG A 109 14.00 18.57 -31.41
N VAL A 110 14.42 17.30 -31.47
CA VAL A 110 15.82 16.91 -31.32
C VAL A 110 16.45 16.65 -32.68
N PRO A 111 17.79 16.75 -32.82
CA PRO A 111 18.47 16.27 -34.02
C PRO A 111 18.06 14.82 -34.32
N SER A 112 18.04 14.42 -35.59
CA SER A 112 17.67 13.05 -35.96
C SER A 112 18.60 12.03 -35.29
N VAL A 113 18.06 11.25 -34.36
CA VAL A 113 18.80 10.22 -33.61
C VAL A 113 18.51 8.88 -34.27
N ARG A 114 19.55 8.24 -34.81
CA ARG A 114 19.45 6.88 -35.38
C ARG A 114 18.94 5.86 -34.35
N ALA A 115 18.43 4.72 -34.80
CA ALA A 115 18.10 3.60 -33.92
C ALA A 115 19.29 3.25 -33.02
N SER A 116 19.04 3.04 -31.73
CA SER A 116 20.03 2.83 -30.67
C SER A 116 21.01 3.99 -30.43
N GLY A 117 20.82 5.15 -31.04
CA GLY A 117 21.55 6.37 -30.72
C GLY A 117 20.96 7.09 -29.50
N SER A 118 21.75 7.93 -28.84
CA SER A 118 21.33 8.67 -27.65
C SER A 118 21.53 10.17 -27.80
N VAL A 119 20.79 10.93 -26.99
CA VAL A 119 20.83 12.39 -26.91
C VAL A 119 20.79 12.82 -25.45
N LYS A 120 21.53 13.87 -25.09
CA LYS A 120 21.49 14.46 -23.75
C LYS A 120 20.48 15.60 -23.71
N VAL A 121 19.57 15.55 -22.75
CA VAL A 121 18.48 16.53 -22.58
C VAL A 121 18.56 17.10 -21.17
N GLU A 122 18.46 18.42 -21.05
CA GLU A 122 18.44 19.12 -19.76
C GLU A 122 17.14 19.91 -19.63
N VAL A 123 16.44 19.77 -18.50
CA VAL A 123 15.19 20.46 -18.20
C VAL A 123 15.32 21.16 -16.85
N THR A 124 15.12 22.48 -16.83
CA THR A 124 15.07 23.28 -15.60
C THR A 124 13.64 23.71 -15.32
N TYR A 125 13.19 23.52 -14.08
CA TYR A 125 11.81 23.77 -13.68
C TYR A 125 11.67 24.03 -12.18
N THR A 126 10.54 24.62 -11.80
CA THR A 126 10.09 24.71 -10.40
C THR A 126 8.93 23.76 -10.19
N LEU A 127 8.96 22.95 -9.12
CA LEU A 127 7.82 22.13 -8.70
C LEU A 127 7.17 22.76 -7.48
N THR A 128 5.87 23.05 -7.57
CA THR A 128 5.10 23.64 -6.46
C THR A 128 4.12 22.63 -5.91
N LEU A 129 4.18 22.33 -4.61
CA LEU A 129 3.20 21.47 -3.96
C LEU A 129 2.32 22.31 -3.03
N LYS A 130 1.03 22.47 -3.33
CA LYS A 130 0.10 23.19 -2.43
C LYS A 130 -0.32 22.33 -1.24
N ASP A 131 -0.61 21.06 -1.48
CA ASP A 131 -1.04 20.10 -0.48
C ASP A 131 -0.05 18.93 -0.48
N ASN A 132 0.30 18.42 0.70
CA ASN A 132 1.12 17.22 0.83
C ASN A 132 0.26 15.98 0.55
N GLY A 133 0.85 14.98 -0.10
CA GLY A 133 0.23 13.69 -0.37
C GLY A 133 1.24 12.55 -0.22
N ASP A 134 0.84 11.32 -0.51
CA ASP A 134 1.71 10.16 -0.27
C ASP A 134 2.94 10.13 -1.18
N ALA A 135 2.82 10.62 -2.42
CA ALA A 135 3.91 10.61 -3.38
C ALA A 135 4.80 11.88 -3.36
N GLY A 136 4.34 12.96 -2.73
CA GLY A 136 5.06 14.24 -2.74
C GLY A 136 4.71 15.08 -1.52
N VAL A 137 5.74 15.47 -0.77
CA VAL A 137 5.62 16.21 0.49
C VAL A 137 6.67 17.31 0.53
N PHE A 138 6.23 18.54 0.78
CA PHE A 138 7.08 19.63 1.22
C PHE A 138 6.58 20.09 2.60
N SER A 139 7.26 19.61 3.65
CA SER A 139 6.98 19.96 5.03
C SER A 139 8.29 20.25 5.79
N PRO A 140 8.30 21.22 6.72
CA PRO A 140 9.48 21.53 7.53
C PRO A 140 10.00 20.37 8.39
N VAL A 141 9.17 19.37 8.66
CA VAL A 141 9.52 18.21 9.51
C VAL A 141 9.87 16.97 8.70
N GLY A 142 9.64 17.01 7.39
CA GLY A 142 9.90 15.90 6.49
C GLY A 142 9.48 16.23 5.07
N SER A 143 10.30 15.92 4.09
CA SER A 143 9.97 16.15 2.68
C SER A 143 10.41 14.97 1.84
N HIS A 144 9.65 14.62 0.81
CA HIS A 144 10.03 13.58 -0.13
C HIS A 144 9.37 13.80 -1.48
N LEU A 145 10.00 13.24 -2.51
CA LEU A 145 9.42 13.13 -3.83
C LEU A 145 9.61 11.69 -4.32
N LEU A 146 8.49 10.98 -4.50
CA LEU A 146 8.44 9.60 -4.99
C LEU A 146 8.03 9.57 -6.47
N PRO A 147 8.35 8.50 -7.22
CA PRO A 147 8.12 8.45 -8.67
C PRO A 147 6.68 8.75 -9.11
N LEU A 148 5.68 8.31 -8.33
CA LEU A 148 4.26 8.54 -8.63
C LEU A 148 3.83 10.01 -8.57
N SER A 149 4.67 10.93 -8.05
CA SER A 149 4.44 12.38 -8.14
C SER A 149 4.83 12.99 -9.48
N PHE A 150 5.50 12.22 -10.35
CA PHE A 150 6.06 12.69 -11.62
C PHE A 150 6.95 13.91 -11.46
N TRP A 151 7.68 13.97 -10.35
CA TRP A 151 8.52 15.12 -10.02
C TRP A 151 9.70 15.31 -10.97
N TYR A 152 10.13 14.24 -11.66
CA TYR A 152 11.15 14.28 -12.71
C TYR A 152 10.53 14.00 -14.09
N PRO A 153 11.09 14.59 -15.17
CA PRO A 153 10.61 14.35 -16.53
C PRO A 153 10.98 12.95 -17.01
N THR A 154 10.08 12.28 -17.73
CA THR A 154 10.30 10.92 -18.25
C THR A 154 9.57 10.70 -19.58
N PRO A 155 10.14 9.96 -20.56
CA PRO A 155 9.44 9.65 -21.81
C PRO A 155 8.31 8.64 -21.62
N THR A 156 8.46 7.64 -20.73
CA THR A 156 7.39 6.68 -20.37
C THR A 156 6.84 6.99 -18.97
N ASN A 157 5.59 6.63 -18.69
CA ASN A 157 4.96 6.88 -17.39
C ASN A 157 4.38 5.62 -16.75
N TRP A 158 4.28 5.62 -15.42
CA TRP A 158 3.72 4.53 -14.60
C TRP A 158 2.25 4.25 -14.83
N TYR A 159 1.52 5.15 -15.48
CA TYR A 159 0.08 5.03 -15.67
C TYR A 159 -0.29 4.09 -16.82
N TYR A 160 0.69 3.55 -17.54
CA TYR A 160 0.48 2.49 -18.53
C TYR A 160 0.80 1.11 -17.94
N SER A 161 0.17 0.08 -18.48
CA SER A 161 0.36 -1.35 -18.17
C SER A 161 1.82 -1.81 -18.24
N ARG A 162 2.64 -1.11 -19.03
CA ARG A 162 4.07 -1.39 -19.21
C ARG A 162 5.01 -0.89 -18.11
N GLY A 163 4.50 -0.14 -17.14
CA GLY A 163 5.30 0.48 -16.07
C GLY A 163 6.06 1.74 -16.50
N GLY A 164 6.77 2.33 -15.54
CA GLY A 164 7.62 3.51 -15.76
C GLY A 164 9.02 3.17 -16.29
N ASP A 165 9.80 4.19 -16.64
CA ASP A 165 11.22 4.01 -17.01
C ASP A 165 12.09 3.76 -15.77
N PHE A 166 13.10 2.89 -15.93
CA PHE A 166 14.07 2.53 -14.90
C PHE A 166 15.48 2.74 -15.45
N ALA A 167 16.28 3.56 -14.77
CA ALA A 167 17.65 3.87 -15.19
C ALA A 167 18.56 4.10 -13.99
N PRO A 168 19.89 3.91 -14.14
CA PRO A 168 20.86 4.45 -13.19
C PRO A 168 20.64 5.95 -12.99
N PHE A 169 20.87 6.45 -11.78
CA PHE A 169 20.72 7.87 -11.50
C PHE A 169 21.73 8.42 -10.53
N THR A 170 21.96 9.72 -10.65
CA THR A 170 22.62 10.54 -9.64
C THR A 170 21.65 11.62 -9.18
N ILE A 171 21.53 11.81 -7.87
CA ILE A 171 20.70 12.87 -7.29
C ILE A 171 21.49 13.67 -6.28
N ARG A 172 21.33 14.99 -6.30
CA ARG A 172 21.94 15.96 -5.40
C ARG A 172 20.82 16.81 -4.79
N VAL A 173 20.57 16.64 -3.49
CA VAL A 173 19.48 17.34 -2.79
C VAL A 173 20.02 18.34 -1.79
N LYS A 174 19.69 19.61 -1.99
CA LYS A 174 19.90 20.69 -1.03
C LYS A 174 18.66 20.85 -0.15
N ALA A 175 18.73 20.25 1.04
CA ALA A 175 17.71 20.35 2.08
C ALA A 175 17.93 21.55 3.02
N GLN A 176 16.99 21.78 3.94
CA GLN A 176 17.16 22.72 5.04
C GLN A 176 18.28 22.27 5.99
N ALA A 177 18.91 23.21 6.69
CA ALA A 177 19.99 22.92 7.63
C ALA A 177 19.51 21.98 8.76
N GLY A 178 20.36 21.03 9.15
CA GLY A 178 20.05 20.05 10.21
C GLY A 178 19.29 18.82 9.73
N MET A 179 18.82 18.80 8.48
CA MET A 179 18.10 17.65 7.92
C MET A 179 19.03 16.66 7.22
N GLN A 180 18.70 15.38 7.30
CA GLN A 180 19.37 14.30 6.58
C GLN A 180 18.65 14.04 5.26
N VAL A 181 19.40 13.75 4.20
CA VAL A 181 18.86 13.33 2.89
C VAL A 181 19.11 11.84 2.73
N VAL A 182 18.12 11.10 2.23
CA VAL A 182 18.29 9.70 1.82
C VAL A 182 17.67 9.43 0.45
N SER A 183 18.42 8.67 -0.35
CA SER A 183 18.02 8.04 -1.60
C SER A 183 18.63 6.63 -1.66
N SER A 184 18.33 5.87 -2.72
CA SER A 184 19.05 4.62 -3.04
C SER A 184 20.53 4.87 -3.36
N GLY A 185 21.30 3.79 -3.40
CA GLY A 185 22.71 3.84 -3.79
C GLY A 185 23.67 4.38 -2.72
N VAL A 186 24.89 4.68 -3.15
CA VAL A 186 25.99 5.14 -2.30
C VAL A 186 25.90 6.65 -2.14
N GLY A 187 25.76 7.10 -0.90
CA GLY A 187 25.72 8.52 -0.56
C GLY A 187 27.11 9.11 -0.32
N SER A 188 27.28 10.39 -0.62
CA SER A 188 28.43 11.18 -0.20
C SER A 188 28.03 12.29 0.78
N ALA A 189 29.01 12.85 1.48
CA ALA A 189 28.78 14.02 2.33
C ALA A 189 28.20 15.17 1.48
N GLY A 190 27.08 15.75 1.90
CA GLY A 190 26.41 16.86 1.20
C GLY A 190 25.14 16.51 0.44
N GLY A 191 24.56 15.30 0.62
CA GLY A 191 23.24 14.96 0.08
C GLY A 191 23.24 14.51 -1.38
N SER A 192 24.37 13.99 -1.87
CA SER A 192 24.48 13.39 -3.20
C SER A 192 24.45 11.87 -3.12
N PHE A 193 23.73 11.21 -4.03
CA PHE A 193 23.60 9.76 -4.10
C PHE A 193 23.79 9.27 -5.54
N GLU A 194 24.59 8.21 -5.70
CA GLU A 194 24.77 7.51 -6.98
C GLU A 194 24.17 6.10 -6.90
N THR A 195 23.22 5.83 -7.79
CA THR A 195 22.58 4.53 -7.94
C THR A 195 22.92 3.96 -9.31
N LYS A 196 23.73 2.88 -9.31
CA LYS A 196 24.20 2.22 -10.54
C LYS A 196 23.20 1.22 -11.12
N SER A 197 22.30 0.70 -10.30
CA SER A 197 21.22 -0.19 -10.75
C SER A 197 20.12 0.61 -11.45
N ALA A 198 19.51 0.03 -12.48
CA ALA A 198 18.31 0.59 -13.07
C ALA A 198 17.21 0.68 -12.01
N SER A 199 16.73 1.89 -11.74
CA SER A 199 15.82 2.22 -10.65
C SER A 199 15.13 3.54 -10.97
N GLN A 200 14.31 4.04 -10.05
CA GLN A 200 13.63 5.31 -10.24
C GLN A 200 14.13 6.37 -9.29
N PRO A 201 14.28 7.62 -9.75
CA PRO A 201 14.62 8.72 -8.87
C PRO A 201 13.60 8.95 -7.76
N PHE A 202 14.09 8.94 -6.53
CA PHE A 202 13.37 9.37 -5.35
C PHE A 202 14.34 9.92 -4.31
N PHE A 203 13.80 10.61 -3.31
CA PHE A 203 14.51 10.89 -2.07
C PHE A 203 13.53 11.19 -0.95
N ALA A 204 14.00 11.07 0.28
CA ALA A 204 13.35 11.62 1.47
C ALA A 204 14.35 12.47 2.26
N VAL A 205 13.81 13.40 3.02
CA VAL A 205 14.54 14.30 3.90
C VAL A 205 13.78 14.42 5.22
N ALA A 206 14.45 14.16 6.34
CA ALA A 206 13.94 14.49 7.68
C ALA A 206 15.11 14.50 8.68
N ASP A 207 14.81 14.71 9.96
CA ASP A 207 15.76 14.56 11.05
C ASP A 207 15.56 13.19 11.72
N TRP A 208 16.41 12.22 11.36
CA TRP A 208 16.32 10.85 11.87
C TRP A 208 17.46 10.49 12.81
N GLN A 209 17.17 9.54 13.69
CA GLN A 209 18.21 8.75 14.37
C GLN A 209 18.58 7.53 13.52
N SER A 210 19.87 7.34 13.22
CA SER A 210 20.34 6.17 12.48
C SER A 210 20.68 5.00 13.41
N LEU A 211 20.24 3.81 13.02
CA LEU A 211 20.63 2.51 13.58
C LEU A 211 21.24 1.64 12.47
N GLN A 212 22.39 1.01 12.71
CA GLN A 212 22.96 0.01 11.82
C GLN A 212 22.77 -1.38 12.44
N ALA A 213 22.09 -2.28 11.74
CA ALA A 213 21.87 -3.65 12.20
C ALA A 213 21.76 -4.59 10.99
N ASN A 214 22.30 -5.81 11.08
CA ASN A 214 22.18 -6.84 10.03
C ASN A 214 22.57 -6.37 8.61
N GLY A 215 23.53 -5.43 8.49
CA GLY A 215 23.92 -4.86 7.19
C GLY A 215 22.91 -3.88 6.58
N VAL A 216 21.91 -3.45 7.36
CA VAL A 216 20.85 -2.51 6.95
C VAL A 216 20.93 -1.26 7.81
N SER A 217 20.78 -0.10 7.16
CA SER A 217 20.66 1.20 7.81
C SER A 217 19.19 1.52 8.08
N VAL A 218 18.80 1.67 9.33
CA VAL A 218 17.43 2.03 9.73
C VAL A 218 17.41 3.47 10.24
N LEU A 219 16.60 4.31 9.61
CA LEU A 219 16.39 5.70 9.98
C LEU A 219 15.09 5.81 10.78
N LEU A 220 15.26 5.86 12.09
CA LEU A 220 14.20 5.91 13.09
C LEU A 220 13.72 7.35 13.28
N PRO A 221 12.47 7.55 13.74
CA PRO A 221 12.05 8.84 14.28
C PRO A 221 13.05 9.32 15.33
N LYS A 222 13.24 10.64 15.40
CA LYS A 222 14.19 11.23 16.35
C LYS A 222 13.79 10.84 17.78
N ASP A 223 14.78 10.62 18.63
CA ASP A 223 14.58 10.26 20.04
C ASP A 223 13.84 8.92 20.26
N SER A 224 13.87 8.02 19.26
CA SER A 224 13.38 6.66 19.40
C SER A 224 14.06 5.95 20.58
N GLY A 225 13.25 5.60 21.58
CA GLY A 225 13.68 4.85 22.76
C GLY A 225 14.05 3.39 22.43
N GLU A 226 14.30 2.60 23.47
CA GLU A 226 14.74 1.20 23.33
C GLU A 226 13.74 0.32 22.57
N VAL A 227 12.43 0.57 22.70
CA VAL A 227 11.40 -0.12 21.91
C VAL A 227 11.60 0.17 20.42
N GLY A 228 11.77 1.43 20.04
CA GLY A 228 12.00 1.84 18.65
C GLY A 228 13.28 1.25 18.07
N LYS A 229 14.38 1.24 18.83
CA LYS A 229 15.63 0.58 18.42
C LYS A 229 15.46 -0.92 18.23
N ALA A 230 14.73 -1.59 19.12
CA ALA A 230 14.43 -3.01 18.99
C ALA A 230 13.59 -3.31 17.74
N ARG A 231 12.54 -2.51 17.46
CA ARG A 231 11.75 -2.63 16.22
C ARG A 231 12.62 -2.37 14.98
N GLY A 232 13.53 -1.40 15.04
CA GLY A 232 14.49 -1.14 13.97
C GLY A 232 15.42 -2.33 13.70
N ALA A 233 15.98 -2.95 14.75
CA ALA A 233 16.82 -4.13 14.62
C ALA A 233 16.06 -5.33 14.00
N ASP A 234 14.80 -5.53 14.42
CA ASP A 234 13.95 -6.59 13.87
C ASP A 234 13.60 -6.35 12.40
N LEU A 235 13.30 -5.11 12.01
CA LEU A 235 13.06 -4.75 10.60
C LEU A 235 14.32 -4.96 9.74
N ALA A 236 15.49 -4.60 10.26
CA ALA A 236 16.76 -4.85 9.59
C ALA A 236 17.01 -6.35 9.37
N ALA A 237 16.73 -7.18 10.38
CA ALA A 237 16.82 -8.63 10.25
C ALA A 237 15.85 -9.16 9.18
N VAL A 238 14.59 -8.71 9.20
CA VAL A 238 13.58 -9.06 8.17
C VAL A 238 14.06 -8.70 6.77
N PHE A 239 14.58 -7.49 6.55
CA PHE A 239 15.02 -7.08 5.21
C PHE A 239 16.22 -7.91 4.72
N SER A 240 17.23 -8.11 5.57
CA SER A 240 18.40 -8.91 5.22
C SER A 240 18.04 -10.37 4.91
N GLU A 241 17.22 -11.00 5.75
CA GLU A 241 16.82 -12.39 5.57
C GLU A 241 15.86 -12.57 4.38
N ALA A 242 14.93 -11.64 4.18
CA ALA A 242 14.02 -11.67 3.03
C ALA A 242 14.77 -11.50 1.71
N LYS A 243 15.83 -10.68 1.67
CA LYS A 243 16.72 -10.58 0.51
C LYS A 243 17.39 -11.91 0.24
N ALA A 244 18.02 -12.51 1.25
CA ALA A 244 18.67 -13.81 1.11
C ALA A 244 17.67 -14.91 0.67
N PHE A 245 16.43 -14.85 1.14
CA PHE A 245 15.36 -15.76 0.72
C PHE A 245 14.95 -15.53 -0.73
N ALA A 246 14.72 -14.29 -1.15
CA ALA A 246 14.35 -13.95 -2.52
C ALA A 246 15.43 -14.40 -3.52
N GLU A 247 16.71 -14.24 -3.17
CA GLU A 247 17.83 -14.68 -4.02
C GLU A 247 17.84 -16.20 -4.28
N LYS A 248 17.22 -17.02 -3.41
CA LYS A 248 17.00 -18.45 -3.66
C LYS A 248 15.96 -18.72 -4.75
N PHE A 249 15.02 -17.80 -4.98
CA PHE A 249 13.95 -17.95 -5.98
C PHE A 249 14.32 -17.39 -7.34
N ILE A 250 14.91 -16.19 -7.34
CA ILE A 250 15.06 -15.37 -8.55
C ILE A 250 16.52 -15.03 -8.88
N GLY A 251 17.46 -15.71 -8.21
CA GLY A 251 18.90 -15.49 -8.39
C GLY A 251 19.42 -14.26 -7.66
N PRO A 252 20.75 -14.02 -7.72
CA PRO A 252 21.40 -12.92 -7.00
C PRO A 252 20.87 -11.56 -7.46
N GLY A 253 20.56 -10.70 -6.50
CA GLY A 253 20.16 -9.32 -6.75
C GLY A 253 21.36 -8.36 -6.85
N PRO A 254 21.13 -7.11 -7.25
CA PRO A 254 22.18 -6.09 -7.23
C PRO A 254 22.70 -5.87 -5.80
N ASN A 255 24.02 -5.74 -5.66
CA ASN A 255 24.66 -5.43 -4.39
C ASN A 255 24.58 -3.91 -4.12
N VAL A 256 23.52 -3.48 -3.44
CA VAL A 256 23.27 -2.08 -3.06
C VAL A 256 23.10 -1.94 -1.55
N PRO A 257 23.42 -0.77 -0.96
CA PRO A 257 23.13 -0.51 0.44
C PRO A 257 21.63 -0.64 0.74
N LEU A 258 21.30 -1.38 1.81
CA LEU A 258 19.93 -1.56 2.27
C LEU A 258 19.57 -0.50 3.31
N LYS A 259 18.41 0.14 3.15
CA LYS A 259 17.93 1.19 4.05
C LYS A 259 16.44 1.03 4.36
N ILE A 260 16.06 1.28 5.60
CA ILE A 260 14.66 1.40 6.03
C ILE A 260 14.48 2.82 6.55
N VAL A 261 13.47 3.52 6.06
CA VAL A 261 13.24 4.92 6.37
C VAL A 261 11.86 5.09 7.00
N SER A 262 11.83 5.63 8.22
CA SER A 262 10.58 6.03 8.87
C SER A 262 10.01 7.28 8.21
N VAL A 263 8.73 7.22 7.87
CA VAL A 263 8.01 8.34 7.24
C VAL A 263 6.59 8.46 7.79
N ARG A 264 6.04 9.66 7.74
CA ARG A 264 4.62 9.94 8.06
C ARG A 264 3.67 9.73 6.88
N ARG A 265 4.19 9.87 5.67
CA ARG A 265 3.44 9.73 4.40
C ARG A 265 4.29 8.95 3.41
N GLY A 266 3.65 8.20 2.51
CA GLY A 266 4.37 7.38 1.53
C GLY A 266 4.97 6.09 2.07
N ALA A 267 4.57 5.64 3.27
CA ALA A 267 4.89 4.32 3.78
C ALA A 267 4.42 3.23 2.79
N GLY A 268 5.19 2.15 2.66
CA GLY A 268 4.96 1.11 1.64
C GLY A 268 5.67 1.36 0.31
N PHE A 269 6.26 2.53 0.09
CA PHE A 269 7.19 2.74 -1.02
C PHE A 269 8.47 1.92 -0.83
N ALA A 270 8.95 1.30 -1.90
CA ALA A 270 10.26 0.66 -1.91
C ALA A 270 10.84 0.63 -3.31
N ASP A 271 12.12 0.98 -3.43
CA ASP A 271 12.91 0.84 -4.66
C ASP A 271 14.41 0.81 -4.33
N ALA A 272 15.18 0.10 -5.15
CA ALA A 272 16.65 0.09 -5.16
C ALA A 272 17.32 -0.02 -3.78
N GLY A 273 16.81 -0.91 -2.93
CA GLY A 273 17.36 -1.20 -1.62
C GLY A 273 16.85 -0.29 -0.49
N VAL A 274 15.90 0.59 -0.76
CA VAL A 274 15.28 1.45 0.26
C VAL A 274 13.82 1.09 0.42
N ALA A 275 13.36 0.95 1.67
CA ALA A 275 11.96 0.70 2.01
C ALA A 275 11.45 1.76 3.00
N PHE A 276 10.30 2.36 2.71
CA PHE A 276 9.64 3.31 3.60
C PHE A 276 8.63 2.59 4.48
N VAL A 277 8.72 2.82 5.79
CA VAL A 277 7.81 2.27 6.78
C VAL A 277 7.17 3.39 7.57
N ASP A 278 5.95 3.15 8.04
CA ASP A 278 5.24 4.11 8.88
C ASP A 278 5.98 4.31 10.22
N GLU A 279 6.11 5.55 10.67
CA GLU A 279 6.79 5.87 11.94
C GLU A 279 6.18 5.18 13.17
N THR A 280 4.88 4.85 13.14
CA THR A 280 4.19 4.18 14.24
C THR A 280 4.73 2.77 14.47
N VAL A 281 5.38 2.14 13.48
CA VAL A 281 6.00 0.82 13.62
C VAL A 281 6.99 0.78 14.78
N PHE A 282 7.71 1.88 15.02
CA PHE A 282 8.74 1.97 16.07
C PHE A 282 8.16 2.14 17.47
N ARG A 283 6.83 2.35 17.58
CA ARG A 283 6.11 2.44 18.86
C ARG A 283 5.43 1.11 19.24
N ARG A 284 5.35 0.17 18.30
CA ARG A 284 4.64 -1.10 18.48
C ARG A 284 5.46 -2.08 19.35
N PRO A 285 4.80 -2.99 20.08
CA PRO A 285 5.50 -3.96 20.93
C PRO A 285 6.18 -5.06 20.10
N THR A 286 5.65 -5.35 18.90
CA THR A 286 6.20 -6.30 17.93
C THR A 286 5.97 -5.78 16.51
N LEU A 287 6.63 -6.39 15.52
CA LEU A 287 6.35 -6.10 14.11
C LEU A 287 5.00 -6.67 13.70
N ASP A 288 4.33 -5.96 12.80
CA ASP A 288 3.06 -6.41 12.23
C ASP A 288 3.22 -7.05 10.84
N ALA A 289 2.21 -7.82 10.45
CA ALA A 289 2.20 -8.57 9.21
C ALA A 289 2.34 -7.70 7.95
N ALA A 290 1.68 -6.54 7.90
CA ALA A 290 1.70 -5.69 6.72
C ALA A 290 3.08 -5.06 6.53
N THR A 291 3.70 -4.56 7.60
CA THR A 291 5.06 -4.01 7.54
C THR A 291 6.08 -5.07 7.13
N VAL A 292 6.03 -6.27 7.72
CA VAL A 292 6.96 -7.36 7.38
C VAL A 292 6.78 -7.80 5.93
N GLN A 293 5.53 -7.90 5.46
CA GLN A 293 5.25 -8.22 4.07
C GLN A 293 5.80 -7.14 3.13
N ASN A 294 5.58 -5.86 3.40
CA ASN A 294 6.09 -4.75 2.58
C ASN A 294 7.62 -4.74 2.50
N VAL A 295 8.31 -5.00 3.61
CA VAL A 295 9.79 -5.08 3.64
C VAL A 295 10.29 -6.32 2.88
N ALA A 296 9.60 -7.46 3.00
CA ALA A 296 9.94 -8.66 2.23
C ALA A 296 9.65 -8.50 0.72
N GLU A 297 8.59 -7.77 0.36
CA GLU A 297 8.30 -7.36 -1.03
C GLU A 297 9.41 -6.46 -1.57
N ALA A 298 9.87 -5.48 -0.78
CA ALA A 298 11.00 -4.62 -1.14
C ALA A 298 12.27 -5.41 -1.46
N ALA A 299 12.54 -6.47 -0.70
CA ALA A 299 13.66 -7.36 -0.94
C ALA A 299 13.56 -8.10 -2.28
N ALA A 300 12.39 -8.64 -2.64
CA ALA A 300 12.18 -9.27 -3.94
C ALA A 300 12.20 -8.27 -5.10
N LYS A 301 11.61 -7.07 -4.88
CA LYS A 301 11.57 -5.97 -5.86
C LYS A 301 12.95 -5.46 -6.27
N LEU A 302 13.96 -5.63 -5.41
CA LEU A 302 15.35 -5.25 -5.70
C LEU A 302 15.86 -5.88 -7.00
N THR A 303 15.46 -7.11 -7.30
CA THR A 303 15.81 -7.80 -8.55
C THR A 303 14.70 -7.62 -9.61
N LEU A 304 13.43 -7.68 -9.22
CA LEU A 304 12.31 -7.77 -10.16
C LEU A 304 11.97 -6.46 -10.87
N SER A 305 11.90 -5.33 -10.15
CA SER A 305 11.34 -4.07 -10.70
C SER A 305 12.14 -3.56 -11.89
N ALA A 306 13.47 -3.69 -11.80
CA ALA A 306 14.38 -3.29 -12.87
C ALA A 306 14.37 -4.25 -14.08
N LYS A 307 13.82 -5.47 -13.95
CA LYS A 307 13.78 -6.49 -15.01
C LYS A 307 12.40 -6.60 -15.66
N ALA A 308 11.33 -6.35 -14.92
CA ALA A 308 9.97 -6.35 -15.47
C ALA A 308 9.82 -5.28 -16.57
N ARG A 309 9.29 -5.65 -17.74
CA ARG A 309 9.00 -4.73 -18.85
C ARG A 309 7.70 -5.13 -19.53
N GLU A 310 7.22 -4.19 -20.35
CA GLU A 310 6.04 -4.35 -21.20
C GLU A 310 4.76 -4.62 -20.40
N ASP A 311 3.66 -4.81 -21.12
CA ASP A 311 2.36 -5.12 -20.52
C ASP A 311 2.50 -6.31 -19.56
N GLY A 312 1.89 -6.18 -18.38
CA GLY A 312 2.08 -7.13 -17.27
C GLY A 312 3.24 -6.79 -16.33
N TYR A 313 3.82 -5.60 -16.43
CA TYR A 313 4.80 -5.09 -15.46
C TYR A 313 4.31 -5.28 -14.01
N GLY A 314 3.05 -4.97 -13.72
CA GLY A 314 2.48 -5.05 -12.37
C GLY A 314 2.43 -6.48 -11.83
N VAL A 315 1.96 -7.45 -12.63
CA VAL A 315 1.88 -8.85 -12.16
C VAL A 315 3.26 -9.45 -11.89
N ILE A 316 4.29 -9.03 -12.64
CA ILE A 316 5.68 -9.45 -12.41
C ILE A 316 6.29 -8.70 -11.21
N SER A 317 6.30 -7.38 -11.22
CA SER A 317 7.03 -6.60 -10.21
C SER A 317 6.33 -6.58 -8.84
N GLU A 318 5.00 -6.62 -8.80
CA GLU A 318 4.20 -6.55 -7.57
C GLU A 318 3.59 -7.90 -7.20
N GLY A 319 3.00 -8.61 -8.17
CA GLY A 319 2.40 -9.92 -7.92
C GLY A 319 3.44 -10.97 -7.48
N LEU A 320 4.54 -11.10 -8.20
CA LEU A 320 5.59 -12.10 -7.87
C LEU A 320 6.32 -11.73 -6.59
N SER A 321 6.59 -10.44 -6.36
CA SER A 321 7.23 -10.00 -5.12
C SER A 321 6.36 -10.28 -3.90
N ARG A 322 5.04 -10.04 -3.98
CA ARG A 322 4.08 -10.40 -2.93
C ARG A 322 4.00 -11.91 -2.69
N PHE A 323 4.02 -12.70 -3.76
CA PHE A 323 4.10 -14.16 -3.64
C PHE A 323 5.36 -14.60 -2.87
N ILE A 324 6.55 -14.13 -3.29
CA ILE A 324 7.83 -14.46 -2.64
C ILE A 324 7.84 -14.00 -1.17
N ALA A 325 7.36 -12.80 -0.88
CA ALA A 325 7.23 -12.28 0.49
C ALA A 325 6.34 -13.18 1.36
N THR A 326 5.23 -13.69 0.80
CA THR A 326 4.34 -14.62 1.50
C THR A 326 5.01 -15.96 1.78
N GLN A 327 5.84 -16.45 0.86
CA GLN A 327 6.63 -17.68 1.07
C GLN A 327 7.70 -17.48 2.16
N PHE A 328 8.37 -16.32 2.16
CA PHE A 328 9.31 -15.95 3.23
C PHE A 328 8.65 -15.93 4.61
N ILE A 329 7.45 -15.33 4.70
CA ILE A 329 6.68 -15.31 5.95
C ILE A 329 6.37 -16.74 6.43
N GLY A 330 6.03 -17.64 5.50
CA GLY A 330 5.83 -19.06 5.79
C GLY A 330 7.06 -19.75 6.36
N GLU A 331 8.24 -19.51 5.77
CA GLU A 331 9.53 -20.07 6.23
C GLU A 331 9.94 -19.49 7.60
N LYS A 332 9.81 -18.17 7.80
CA LYS A 332 10.29 -17.49 9.00
C LYS A 332 9.34 -17.59 10.20
N TYR A 333 8.04 -17.39 9.97
CA TYR A 333 7.04 -17.29 11.06
C TYR A 333 6.15 -18.53 11.16
N GLY A 334 6.13 -19.37 10.12
CA GLY A 334 5.38 -20.62 10.04
C GLY A 334 4.17 -20.52 9.12
N GLN A 335 3.77 -21.67 8.58
CA GLN A 335 2.68 -21.78 7.61
C GLN A 335 1.36 -21.12 8.05
N PRO A 336 0.87 -21.27 9.30
CA PRO A 336 -0.38 -20.63 9.71
C PRO A 336 -0.37 -19.10 9.57
N VAL A 337 0.78 -18.47 9.79
CA VAL A 337 0.94 -17.01 9.64
C VAL A 337 0.86 -16.62 8.16
N ALA A 338 1.50 -17.41 7.27
CA ALA A 338 1.39 -17.20 5.83
C ALA A 338 -0.06 -17.40 5.33
N ASP A 339 -0.79 -18.37 5.88
CA ASP A 339 -2.20 -18.60 5.52
C ASP A 339 -3.09 -17.43 5.94
N ALA A 340 -2.85 -16.84 7.11
CA ALA A 340 -3.50 -15.60 7.54
C ALA A 340 -3.18 -14.41 6.61
N VAL A 341 -1.93 -14.28 6.16
CA VAL A 341 -1.55 -13.26 5.16
C VAL A 341 -2.27 -13.49 3.83
N ARG A 342 -2.36 -14.74 3.34
CA ARG A 342 -3.14 -15.07 2.13
C ARG A 342 -4.63 -14.76 2.30
N ALA A 343 -5.19 -15.00 3.48
CA ALA A 343 -6.58 -14.63 3.78
C ALA A 343 -6.82 -13.12 3.66
N ARG A 344 -5.87 -12.29 4.12
CA ARG A 344 -5.94 -10.83 3.94
C ARG A 344 -5.80 -10.39 2.50
N GLN A 345 -4.91 -11.03 1.74
CA GLN A 345 -4.77 -10.78 0.29
C GLN A 345 -6.08 -11.06 -0.44
N ARG A 346 -6.77 -12.16 -0.09
CA ARG A 346 -8.11 -12.47 -0.60
C ARG A 346 -9.16 -11.44 -0.20
N ALA A 347 -9.20 -11.04 1.07
CA ALA A 347 -10.13 -10.00 1.53
C ALA A 347 -9.91 -8.65 0.83
N ALA A 348 -8.64 -8.27 0.61
CA ALA A 348 -8.30 -7.05 -0.12
C ALA A 348 -8.72 -7.13 -1.60
N TYR A 349 -8.54 -8.30 -2.22
CA TYR A 349 -8.98 -8.53 -3.60
C TYR A 349 -10.51 -8.61 -3.73
N SER A 350 -11.20 -9.27 -2.80
CA SER A 350 -12.65 -9.44 -2.85
C SER A 350 -13.41 -8.11 -2.75
N ALA A 351 -12.80 -7.08 -2.17
CA ALA A 351 -13.33 -5.71 -2.16
C ALA A 351 -13.36 -5.04 -3.55
N VAL A 352 -12.56 -5.52 -4.51
CA VAL A 352 -12.44 -4.95 -5.86
C VAL A 352 -12.86 -5.91 -6.97
N VAL A 353 -13.09 -7.19 -6.68
CA VAL A 353 -13.33 -8.25 -7.68
C VAL A 353 -14.48 -7.95 -8.66
N ALA A 354 -15.51 -7.22 -8.23
CA ALA A 354 -16.63 -6.85 -9.10
C ALA A 354 -16.27 -5.84 -10.21
N ARG A 355 -15.11 -5.16 -10.09
CA ARG A 355 -14.56 -4.20 -11.05
C ARG A 355 -13.18 -4.64 -11.58
N ASP A 356 -12.86 -5.91 -11.40
CA ASP A 356 -11.58 -6.51 -11.74
C ASP A 356 -11.21 -6.32 -13.22
N VAL A 357 -9.92 -6.15 -13.47
CA VAL A 357 -9.33 -5.99 -14.80
C VAL A 357 -8.42 -7.21 -15.10
N PRO A 358 -8.13 -7.54 -16.36
CA PRO A 358 -7.11 -8.55 -16.64
C PRO A 358 -5.72 -8.11 -16.17
N LEU A 359 -4.96 -9.03 -15.55
CA LEU A 359 -3.63 -8.71 -14.98
C LEU A 359 -2.61 -8.25 -16.04
N GLY A 360 -2.82 -8.57 -17.31
CA GLY A 360 -1.93 -8.16 -18.40
C GLY A 360 -2.03 -6.67 -18.74
N ILE A 361 -3.16 -6.01 -18.44
CA ILE A 361 -3.42 -4.63 -18.90
C ILE A 361 -3.78 -3.65 -17.78
N VAL A 362 -4.03 -4.15 -16.57
CA VAL A 362 -4.34 -3.31 -15.40
C VAL A 362 -3.18 -2.36 -15.09
N SER A 363 -3.52 -1.11 -14.76
CA SER A 363 -2.56 -0.02 -14.59
C SER A 363 -2.92 0.86 -13.39
N PRO A 364 -1.99 1.66 -12.83
CA PRO A 364 -2.29 2.58 -11.73
C PRO A 364 -3.34 3.67 -12.03
N LEU A 365 -3.86 3.74 -13.26
CA LEU A 365 -5.03 4.56 -13.61
C LEU A 365 -6.35 3.91 -13.19
N ASP A 366 -6.38 2.60 -13.10
CA ASP A 366 -7.54 1.84 -12.65
C ASP A 366 -7.65 1.97 -11.12
N ASP A 367 -8.84 2.27 -10.61
CA ASP A 367 -9.10 2.42 -9.17
C ASP A 367 -8.83 1.12 -8.39
N VAL A 368 -8.84 -0.01 -9.09
CA VAL A 368 -8.63 -1.35 -8.54
C VAL A 368 -7.16 -1.76 -8.47
N TYR A 369 -6.22 -1.08 -9.15
CA TYR A 369 -4.83 -1.53 -9.31
C TYR A 369 -4.17 -1.97 -8.00
N PHE A 370 -4.19 -1.11 -6.99
CA PHE A 370 -3.52 -1.38 -5.71
C PHE A 370 -4.23 -2.46 -4.87
N GLY A 371 -5.53 -2.68 -5.09
CA GLY A 371 -6.30 -3.76 -4.46
C GLY A 371 -6.19 -5.09 -5.20
N GLU A 372 -5.88 -5.05 -6.50
CA GLU A 372 -5.88 -6.20 -7.40
C GLU A 372 -4.48 -6.75 -7.65
N VAL A 373 -3.58 -5.96 -8.23
CA VAL A 373 -2.38 -6.47 -8.93
C VAL A 373 -1.49 -7.29 -8.03
N ALA A 374 -1.14 -6.77 -6.86
CA ALA A 374 -0.30 -7.49 -5.93
C ALA A 374 -1.05 -8.72 -5.34
N ASN A 375 -2.33 -8.59 -5.03
CA ASN A 375 -3.12 -9.64 -4.36
C ASN A 375 -3.50 -10.80 -5.29
N LYS A 376 -4.23 -10.50 -6.37
CA LYS A 376 -4.59 -11.46 -7.42
C LYS A 376 -3.33 -12.00 -8.12
N GLY A 377 -2.34 -11.14 -8.36
CA GLY A 377 -1.05 -11.56 -8.91
C GLY A 377 -0.33 -12.56 -8.01
N ALA A 378 -0.30 -12.38 -6.69
CA ALA A 378 0.30 -13.37 -5.79
C ALA A 378 -0.43 -14.72 -5.81
N MET A 379 -1.76 -14.73 -5.97
CA MET A 379 -2.54 -15.95 -6.13
C MET A 379 -2.23 -16.64 -7.48
N PHE A 380 -2.09 -15.87 -8.55
CA PHE A 380 -1.65 -16.36 -9.86
C PHE A 380 -0.31 -17.10 -9.76
N TRP A 381 0.69 -16.48 -9.15
CA TRP A 381 2.01 -17.11 -8.95
C TRP A 381 1.95 -18.33 -8.03
N ALA A 382 1.11 -18.31 -6.99
CA ALA A 382 0.91 -19.46 -6.11
C ALA A 382 0.28 -20.66 -6.83
N LEU A 383 -0.68 -20.41 -7.73
CA LEU A 383 -1.28 -21.46 -8.55
C LEU A 383 -0.28 -22.07 -9.53
N LEU A 384 0.57 -21.24 -10.17
CA LEU A 384 1.63 -21.74 -11.03
C LEU A 384 2.63 -22.59 -10.26
N ASP A 385 3.13 -22.09 -9.13
CA ASP A 385 4.05 -22.82 -8.24
C ASP A 385 3.49 -24.18 -7.81
N ARG A 386 2.20 -24.22 -7.44
CA ARG A 386 1.51 -25.48 -7.11
C ARG A 386 1.38 -26.40 -8.31
N ALA A 387 1.01 -25.86 -9.49
CA ALA A 387 0.72 -26.64 -10.67
C ALA A 387 1.96 -27.34 -11.24
N VAL A 388 3.13 -26.69 -11.20
CA VAL A 388 4.39 -27.28 -11.72
C VAL A 388 5.27 -27.87 -10.62
N GLY A 389 5.05 -27.50 -9.36
CA GLY A 389 5.88 -27.85 -8.22
C GLY A 389 7.07 -26.90 -8.05
N ARG A 390 7.43 -26.66 -6.77
CA ARG A 390 8.40 -25.64 -6.35
C ARG A 390 9.73 -25.66 -7.10
N THR A 391 10.33 -26.85 -7.28
CA THR A 391 11.63 -26.98 -7.94
C THR A 391 11.57 -26.55 -9.41
N ALA A 392 10.53 -26.95 -10.14
CA ALA A 392 10.35 -26.57 -11.53
C ALA A 392 10.03 -25.08 -11.65
N PHE A 393 9.19 -24.57 -10.74
CA PHE A 393 8.83 -23.16 -10.67
C PHE A 393 10.04 -22.25 -10.46
N THR A 394 10.86 -22.51 -9.43
CA THR A 394 12.05 -21.69 -9.15
C THR A 394 13.08 -21.77 -10.26
N LYS A 395 13.24 -22.94 -10.89
CA LYS A 395 14.14 -23.09 -12.03
C LYS A 395 13.68 -22.23 -13.22
N ALA A 396 12.40 -22.27 -13.57
CA ALA A 396 11.85 -21.50 -14.68
C ALA A 396 12.05 -19.98 -14.49
N LEU A 397 11.79 -19.48 -13.27
CA LEU A 397 12.04 -18.08 -12.93
C LEU A 397 13.52 -17.71 -12.95
N GLY A 398 14.37 -18.54 -12.33
CA GLY A 398 15.81 -18.29 -12.26
C GLY A 398 16.47 -18.23 -13.64
N ASP A 399 16.10 -19.13 -14.55
CA ASP A 399 16.62 -19.16 -15.92
C ASP A 399 16.20 -17.90 -16.70
N SER A 400 14.93 -17.48 -16.57
CA SER A 400 14.41 -16.31 -17.29
C SER A 400 14.92 -14.98 -16.74
N LEU A 401 15.18 -14.92 -15.44
CA LEU A 401 15.68 -13.71 -14.79
C LEU A 401 17.21 -13.59 -14.89
N ALA A 402 17.94 -14.59 -15.42
CA ALA A 402 19.39 -14.51 -15.55
C ALA A 402 19.83 -13.35 -16.47
N ASP A 403 19.14 -13.15 -17.60
CA ASP A 403 19.58 -12.28 -18.68
C ASP A 403 18.57 -11.16 -19.02
N GLY A 404 18.71 -10.01 -18.36
CA GLY A 404 18.04 -8.79 -18.77
C GLY A 404 16.57 -8.70 -18.37
N THR A 405 15.68 -8.59 -19.36
CA THR A 405 14.26 -8.25 -19.21
C THR A 405 13.40 -9.49 -18.96
N PHE A 406 12.33 -9.36 -18.19
CA PHE A 406 11.33 -10.40 -17.96
C PHE A 406 9.92 -9.87 -18.29
N THR A 407 9.23 -10.56 -19.18
CA THR A 407 7.95 -10.17 -19.78
C THR A 407 6.88 -11.26 -19.60
N LEU A 408 5.62 -10.96 -19.94
CA LEU A 408 4.58 -11.98 -19.95
C LEU A 408 4.78 -13.08 -21.01
N ASP A 409 5.50 -12.80 -22.09
CA ASP A 409 5.82 -13.82 -23.09
C ASP A 409 6.83 -14.83 -22.55
N ASP A 410 7.75 -14.40 -21.69
CA ASP A 410 8.63 -15.30 -20.95
C ASP A 410 7.81 -16.16 -19.98
N VAL A 411 6.81 -15.59 -19.29
CA VAL A 411 5.90 -16.35 -18.44
C VAL A 411 5.16 -17.42 -19.24
N ARG A 412 4.58 -17.08 -20.40
CA ARG A 412 3.92 -18.05 -21.28
C ARG A 412 4.86 -19.15 -21.74
N SER A 413 6.10 -18.80 -22.08
CA SER A 413 7.13 -19.73 -22.56
C SER A 413 7.63 -20.67 -21.46
N ASN A 414 7.68 -20.20 -20.21
CA ASN A 414 8.08 -20.97 -19.04
C ASN A 414 7.05 -21.99 -18.58
N PHE A 415 5.76 -21.72 -18.83
CA PHE A 415 4.66 -22.55 -18.35
C PHE A 415 3.76 -23.06 -19.49
N PRO A 416 4.30 -23.75 -20.50
CA PRO A 416 3.57 -24.13 -21.71
C PRO A 416 2.45 -25.14 -21.45
N THR A 417 2.56 -25.94 -20.38
CA THR A 417 1.54 -26.92 -19.97
C THR A 417 0.43 -26.30 -19.11
N GLN A 418 0.59 -25.07 -18.65
CA GLN A 418 -0.39 -24.30 -17.88
C GLN A 418 -0.96 -23.12 -18.71
N LYS A 419 -0.89 -23.19 -20.04
CA LYS A 419 -1.30 -22.09 -20.94
C LYS A 419 -2.71 -21.54 -20.67
N ASP A 420 -3.67 -22.41 -20.32
CA ASP A 420 -5.06 -22.00 -20.09
C ASP A 420 -5.18 -21.22 -18.77
N LEU A 421 -4.44 -21.63 -17.74
CA LEU A 421 -4.32 -20.90 -16.48
C LEU A 421 -3.64 -19.55 -16.68
N VAL A 422 -2.50 -19.52 -17.39
CA VAL A 422 -1.77 -18.28 -17.70
C VAL A 422 -2.66 -17.29 -18.47
N SER A 423 -3.32 -17.76 -19.53
CA SER A 423 -4.19 -16.91 -20.35
C SER A 423 -5.40 -16.41 -19.57
N TYR A 424 -6.02 -17.25 -18.74
CA TYR A 424 -7.17 -16.85 -17.92
C TYR A 424 -6.86 -15.64 -17.04
N PHE A 425 -5.73 -15.66 -16.32
CA PHE A 425 -5.37 -14.58 -15.40
C PHE A 425 -4.89 -13.30 -16.10
N ILE A 426 -4.14 -13.45 -17.19
CA ILE A 426 -3.54 -12.33 -17.91
C ILE A 426 -4.58 -11.61 -18.77
N GLU A 427 -5.52 -12.35 -19.36
CA GLU A 427 -6.36 -11.85 -20.45
C GLU A 427 -7.83 -11.68 -20.05
N LYS A 428 -8.26 -12.20 -18.90
CA LYS A 428 -9.65 -12.13 -18.45
C LYS A 428 -9.80 -11.54 -17.04
N PRO A 429 -10.93 -10.86 -16.78
CA PRO A 429 -11.35 -10.62 -15.41
C PRO A 429 -11.80 -11.92 -14.74
N THR A 430 -11.81 -11.93 -13.42
CA THR A 430 -12.25 -13.07 -12.60
C THR A 430 -13.76 -13.25 -12.69
N GLU A 431 -14.18 -14.30 -13.41
CA GLU A 431 -15.58 -14.76 -13.49
C GLU A 431 -15.82 -16.05 -12.70
N MET A 432 -14.74 -16.68 -12.22
CA MET A 432 -14.78 -17.95 -11.51
C MET A 432 -15.52 -17.82 -10.18
N ASN A 433 -16.41 -18.76 -9.94
CA ASN A 433 -17.07 -19.04 -8.68
C ASN A 433 -17.15 -20.56 -8.56
N LEU A 434 -16.69 -21.10 -7.43
CA LEU A 434 -16.82 -22.51 -7.10
C LEU A 434 -17.99 -22.61 -6.12
N LEU A 435 -18.99 -23.43 -6.44
CA LEU A 435 -20.19 -23.54 -5.61
C LEU A 435 -20.36 -24.95 -5.08
N ALA A 436 -20.54 -25.06 -3.76
CA ALA A 436 -20.89 -26.30 -3.09
C ALA A 436 -22.41 -26.37 -2.86
N GLY A 437 -23.01 -27.50 -3.22
CA GLY A 437 -24.39 -27.83 -2.87
C GLY A 437 -24.52 -28.37 -1.45
N LEU A 438 -25.75 -28.41 -0.92
CA LEU A 438 -26.00 -29.04 0.38
C LEU A 438 -25.69 -30.55 0.32
N PRO A 439 -24.96 -31.11 1.31
CA PRO A 439 -24.70 -32.55 1.37
C PRO A 439 -26.00 -33.37 1.40
N GLN A 440 -26.15 -34.33 0.48
CA GLN A 440 -27.29 -35.23 0.37
C GLN A 440 -26.89 -36.65 0.73
N ALA A 441 -27.45 -37.20 1.83
CA ALA A 441 -27.17 -38.56 2.26
C ALA A 441 -28.03 -39.57 1.48
N GLU A 442 -27.38 -40.55 0.84
CA GLU A 442 -28.02 -41.64 0.09
C GLU A 442 -27.30 -42.96 0.37
N GLN A 443 -28.04 -43.97 0.86
CA GLN A 443 -27.57 -45.37 0.96
C GLN A 443 -26.16 -45.58 1.59
N GLY A 444 -25.82 -44.84 2.66
CA GLY A 444 -24.53 -44.97 3.35
C GLY A 444 -23.37 -44.20 2.71
N GLU A 445 -23.66 -43.42 1.68
CA GLU A 445 -22.77 -42.42 1.10
C GLU A 445 -23.42 -41.03 1.21
N THR A 446 -22.62 -39.98 1.12
CA THR A 446 -23.12 -38.61 1.01
C THR A 446 -22.56 -37.98 -0.25
N LYS A 447 -23.46 -37.48 -1.10
CA LYS A 447 -23.13 -36.79 -2.35
C LYS A 447 -23.21 -35.29 -2.17
N VAL A 448 -22.34 -34.58 -2.84
CA VAL A 448 -22.33 -33.12 -2.88
C VAL A 448 -22.21 -32.66 -4.32
N ALA A 449 -23.21 -31.93 -4.80
CA ALA A 449 -23.17 -31.28 -6.10
C ALA A 449 -22.17 -30.11 -6.07
N LEU A 450 -21.40 -29.96 -7.13
CA LEU A 450 -20.36 -28.94 -7.26
C LEU A 450 -20.58 -28.18 -8.57
N ARG A 451 -20.17 -26.91 -8.62
CA ARG A 451 -20.20 -26.12 -9.86
C ARG A 451 -18.95 -25.25 -9.99
N ASN A 452 -18.45 -25.12 -11.21
CA ASN A 452 -17.42 -24.15 -11.58
C ASN A 452 -18.00 -23.21 -12.66
N SER A 453 -18.12 -21.92 -12.36
CA SER A 453 -18.58 -20.93 -13.36
C SER A 453 -17.45 -20.41 -14.26
N GLY A 454 -16.19 -20.65 -13.93
CA GLY A 454 -15.05 -20.13 -14.67
C GLY A 454 -14.79 -20.86 -15.99
N SER A 455 -14.10 -20.18 -16.92
CA SER A 455 -13.76 -20.74 -18.23
C SER A 455 -12.57 -21.70 -18.26
N ILE A 456 -12.04 -22.13 -17.11
CA ILE A 456 -10.94 -23.10 -17.03
C ILE A 456 -11.30 -24.24 -16.08
N ASP A 457 -10.69 -25.41 -16.32
CA ASP A 457 -10.77 -26.53 -15.40
C ASP A 457 -10.07 -26.18 -14.08
N VAL A 458 -10.66 -26.62 -12.97
CA VAL A 458 -10.14 -26.38 -11.61
C VAL A 458 -9.92 -27.72 -10.94
N THR A 459 -8.69 -27.98 -10.49
CA THR A 459 -8.36 -29.17 -9.69
C THR A 459 -8.10 -28.76 -8.25
N VAL A 460 -8.95 -29.24 -7.34
CA VAL A 460 -8.98 -28.85 -5.92
C VAL A 460 -9.35 -30.05 -5.05
N ASN A 461 -9.03 -29.97 -3.77
CA ASN A 461 -9.59 -30.89 -2.79
C ASN A 461 -10.94 -30.36 -2.30
N VAL A 462 -11.92 -31.26 -2.21
CA VAL A 462 -13.21 -31.01 -1.56
C VAL A 462 -13.19 -31.69 -0.20
N ARG A 463 -13.42 -30.91 0.85
CA ARG A 463 -13.43 -31.38 2.24
C ARG A 463 -14.84 -31.47 2.76
N ALA A 464 -15.22 -32.63 3.28
CA ALA A 464 -16.39 -32.79 4.12
C ALA A 464 -16.02 -32.83 5.61
N THR A 465 -16.82 -32.18 6.44
CA THR A 465 -16.76 -32.30 7.90
C THR A 465 -17.98 -33.06 8.39
N THR A 466 -17.76 -34.15 9.13
CA THR A 466 -18.84 -34.94 9.73
C THR A 466 -19.36 -34.30 11.02
N ALA A 467 -20.52 -34.77 11.51
CA ALA A 467 -21.11 -34.31 12.76
C ALA A 467 -20.22 -34.55 13.99
N SER A 468 -19.25 -35.48 13.90
CA SER A 468 -18.24 -35.71 14.95
C SER A 468 -17.02 -34.79 14.84
N GLY A 469 -16.95 -33.95 13.80
CA GLY A 469 -15.82 -33.06 13.52
C GLY A 469 -14.72 -33.69 12.66
N LYS A 470 -14.90 -34.93 12.17
CA LYS A 470 -13.92 -35.59 11.31
C LYS A 470 -13.90 -34.95 9.91
N ALA A 471 -12.70 -34.70 9.38
CA ALA A 471 -12.50 -34.26 8.01
C ALA A 471 -12.33 -35.45 7.05
N LEU A 472 -12.97 -35.38 5.89
CA LEU A 472 -12.82 -36.31 4.77
C LEU A 472 -12.46 -35.48 3.53
N ASP A 473 -11.34 -35.77 2.88
CA ASP A 473 -10.87 -35.03 1.70
C ASP A 473 -10.99 -35.91 0.44
N ALA A 474 -11.44 -35.32 -0.66
CA ALA A 474 -11.51 -35.96 -1.97
C ALA A 474 -11.02 -35.02 -3.07
N PRO A 475 -10.03 -35.42 -3.90
CA PRO A 475 -9.59 -34.62 -5.02
C PRO A 475 -10.64 -34.62 -6.14
N VAL A 476 -10.93 -33.45 -6.69
CA VAL A 476 -11.92 -33.26 -7.76
C VAL A 476 -11.35 -32.32 -8.82
N THR A 477 -11.55 -32.68 -10.10
CA THR A 477 -11.38 -31.75 -11.21
C THR A 477 -12.76 -31.28 -11.69
N LEU A 478 -13.08 -30.02 -11.43
CA LEU A 478 -14.30 -29.37 -11.89
C LEU A 478 -14.07 -28.77 -13.28
N LYS A 479 -14.78 -29.31 -14.28
CA LYS A 479 -14.69 -28.82 -15.65
C LYS A 479 -15.17 -27.38 -15.79
N ALA A 480 -14.55 -26.63 -16.69
CA ALA A 480 -14.93 -25.26 -17.01
C ALA A 480 -16.43 -25.14 -17.31
N THR A 481 -17.08 -24.10 -16.77
CA THR A 481 -18.51 -23.81 -16.98
C THR A 481 -19.46 -25.00 -16.73
N SER A 482 -19.10 -25.91 -15.83
CA SER A 482 -19.78 -27.20 -15.67
C SER A 482 -20.21 -27.49 -14.23
N PHE A 483 -21.02 -28.54 -14.10
CA PHE A 483 -21.39 -29.17 -12.84
C PHE A 483 -20.53 -30.43 -12.60
N GLY A 484 -20.29 -30.74 -11.34
CA GLY A 484 -19.63 -31.96 -10.88
C GLY A 484 -20.33 -32.52 -9.65
N GLU A 485 -19.84 -33.66 -9.19
CA GLU A 485 -20.29 -34.30 -7.95
C GLU A 485 -19.09 -34.90 -7.23
N VAL A 486 -19.11 -34.89 -5.91
CA VAL A 486 -18.21 -35.68 -5.07
C VAL A 486 -19.01 -36.57 -4.13
N THR A 487 -18.52 -37.79 -3.95
CA THR A 487 -19.16 -38.80 -3.10
C THR A 487 -18.24 -39.19 -1.96
N PHE A 488 -18.72 -38.99 -0.73
CA PHE A 488 -18.04 -39.40 0.48
C PHE A 488 -18.66 -40.70 1.01
N LYS A 489 -17.85 -41.76 1.07
CA LYS A 489 -18.26 -43.06 1.60
C LYS A 489 -18.17 -43.05 3.12
N THR A 490 -19.23 -42.58 3.77
CA THR A 490 -19.29 -42.51 5.24
C THR A 490 -20.72 -42.68 5.74
N PRO A 491 -20.94 -43.49 6.80
CA PRO A 491 -22.23 -43.53 7.49
C PRO A 491 -22.44 -42.31 8.41
N GLU A 492 -21.37 -41.57 8.74
CA GLU A 492 -21.49 -40.36 9.56
C GLU A 492 -22.12 -39.23 8.77
N LYS A 493 -23.10 -38.53 9.37
CA LYS A 493 -23.71 -37.35 8.78
C LYS A 493 -22.66 -36.28 8.48
N ILE A 494 -22.58 -35.85 7.22
CA ILE A 494 -21.79 -34.68 6.83
C ILE A 494 -22.59 -33.41 7.13
N VAL A 495 -21.97 -32.48 7.84
CA VAL A 495 -22.60 -31.22 8.27
C VAL A 495 -22.03 -30.00 7.56
N ARG A 496 -20.89 -30.14 6.88
CA ARG A 496 -20.26 -29.09 6.10
C ARG A 496 -19.46 -29.69 4.95
N THR A 497 -19.46 -29.02 3.80
CA THR A 497 -18.55 -29.28 2.69
C THR A 497 -17.92 -27.98 2.22
N GLU A 498 -16.66 -28.04 1.82
CA GLU A 498 -15.89 -26.90 1.32
C GLU A 498 -15.07 -27.32 0.10
N ILE A 499 -15.18 -26.55 -0.98
CA ILE A 499 -14.32 -26.66 -2.17
C ILE A 499 -13.12 -25.73 -1.97
N ASP A 500 -11.96 -26.15 -2.46
CA ASP A 500 -10.73 -25.33 -2.41
C ASP A 500 -10.42 -24.87 -0.99
N THR A 501 -10.21 -25.82 -0.07
CA THR A 501 -9.92 -25.53 1.35
C THR A 501 -8.71 -24.65 1.58
N GLU A 502 -7.80 -24.59 0.61
CA GLU A 502 -6.63 -23.72 0.62
C GLU A 502 -6.92 -22.32 0.04
N LYS A 503 -8.10 -22.14 -0.57
CA LYS A 503 -8.59 -20.91 -1.21
C LYS A 503 -7.56 -20.38 -2.21
N LEU A 504 -7.11 -21.27 -3.10
CA LEU A 504 -6.06 -21.02 -4.07
C LEU A 504 -6.56 -20.21 -5.27
N TYR A 505 -7.79 -20.46 -5.70
CA TYR A 505 -8.35 -19.81 -6.87
C TYR A 505 -9.01 -18.50 -6.48
N PRO A 506 -8.73 -17.38 -7.18
CA PRO A 506 -9.54 -16.20 -7.03
C PRO A 506 -10.96 -16.46 -7.52
N GLN A 507 -11.91 -16.06 -6.70
CA GLN A 507 -13.33 -16.22 -6.95
C GLN A 507 -14.02 -14.86 -6.85
N ASN A 508 -15.07 -14.66 -7.63
CA ASN A 508 -15.93 -13.50 -7.45
C ASN A 508 -16.75 -13.59 -6.13
N THR A 509 -16.96 -14.81 -5.61
CA THR A 509 -17.70 -15.09 -4.36
C THR A 509 -17.07 -16.27 -3.58
N TYR A 510 -16.04 -16.00 -2.79
CA TYR A 510 -15.24 -16.95 -2.00
C TYR A 510 -15.97 -17.78 -0.93
N TYR A 511 -17.24 -17.50 -0.63
CA TYR A 511 -18.01 -18.24 0.38
C TYR A 511 -19.17 -19.06 -0.20
N ASP A 512 -19.38 -19.03 -1.51
CA ASP A 512 -20.31 -19.95 -2.17
C ASP A 512 -19.72 -21.37 -2.28
N ASP A 513 -18.41 -21.50 -2.09
CA ASP A 513 -17.68 -22.77 -2.09
C ASP A 513 -17.84 -23.57 -0.79
N ILE A 514 -18.63 -23.07 0.17
CA ILE A 514 -18.95 -23.71 1.44
C ILE A 514 -20.45 -23.97 1.55
N ALA A 515 -20.83 -25.20 1.91
CA ALA A 515 -22.22 -25.57 2.17
C ALA A 515 -22.38 -26.33 3.50
N PRO A 516 -23.36 -25.97 4.37
CA PRO A 516 -24.22 -24.80 4.25
C PRO A 516 -23.42 -23.50 4.43
N LYS A 517 -23.86 -22.44 3.74
CA LYS A 517 -23.26 -21.10 3.82
C LYS A 517 -23.48 -20.51 5.21
N VAL A 518 -22.45 -19.87 5.77
CA VAL A 518 -22.48 -19.29 7.14
C VAL A 518 -22.89 -17.83 7.13
N PHE A 519 -22.47 -17.06 6.12
CA PHE A 519 -22.80 -15.66 5.91
C PHE A 519 -22.61 -15.29 4.42
N ASP A 520 -23.21 -14.19 3.96
CA ASP A 520 -23.23 -13.81 2.54
C ASP A 520 -22.01 -12.97 2.11
N GLU A 521 -21.31 -12.39 3.08
CA GLU A 521 -20.14 -11.57 2.87
C GLU A 521 -18.99 -12.35 2.21
N ASN A 522 -18.28 -11.69 1.30
CA ASN A 522 -17.15 -12.26 0.55
C ASN A 522 -15.81 -12.23 1.33
N ASP A 523 -15.89 -11.95 2.63
CA ASP A 523 -14.77 -11.81 3.56
C ASP A 523 -15.19 -12.33 4.95
N ALA A 524 -14.33 -13.15 5.55
CA ALA A 524 -14.55 -13.76 6.86
C ALA A 524 -14.74 -12.71 7.97
N VAL A 525 -13.92 -11.64 7.91
CA VAL A 525 -13.95 -10.59 8.94
C VAL A 525 -15.25 -9.81 8.84
N ALA A 526 -15.66 -9.43 7.62
CA ALA A 526 -16.94 -8.80 7.36
C ALA A 526 -18.13 -9.67 7.80
N GLY A 527 -18.12 -10.97 7.50
CA GLY A 527 -19.17 -11.90 7.90
C GLY A 527 -19.36 -12.00 9.41
N VAL A 528 -18.26 -12.20 10.16
CA VAL A 528 -18.32 -12.23 11.64
C VAL A 528 -18.74 -10.86 12.19
N LYS A 529 -18.21 -9.76 11.63
CA LYS A 529 -18.57 -8.40 12.04
C LYS A 529 -20.06 -8.10 11.81
N SER A 530 -20.64 -8.58 10.72
CA SER A 530 -22.07 -8.43 10.42
C SER A 530 -22.95 -9.06 11.52
N LEU A 531 -22.59 -10.25 12.01
CA LEU A 531 -23.25 -10.88 13.15
C LEU A 531 -23.10 -10.08 14.45
N LEU A 532 -21.92 -9.49 14.69
CA LEU A 532 -21.68 -8.60 15.83
C LEU A 532 -22.53 -7.33 15.78
N ASP A 533 -22.60 -6.67 14.63
CA ASP A 533 -23.36 -5.43 14.44
C ASP A 533 -24.87 -5.70 14.64
N GLN A 534 -25.34 -6.90 14.27
CA GLN A 534 -26.70 -7.40 14.53
C GLN A 534 -26.92 -7.89 15.98
N LYS A 535 -25.91 -7.80 16.86
CA LYS A 535 -25.91 -8.29 18.26
C LYS A 535 -26.17 -9.79 18.40
N LYS A 536 -25.89 -10.59 17.36
CA LYS A 536 -26.01 -12.06 17.36
C LYS A 536 -24.73 -12.70 17.90
N PHE A 537 -24.37 -12.36 19.14
CA PHE A 537 -23.04 -12.67 19.69
C PHE A 537 -22.71 -14.17 19.74
N GLU A 538 -23.66 -15.03 20.11
CA GLU A 538 -23.42 -16.48 20.11
C GLU A 538 -23.13 -17.03 18.70
N GLN A 539 -23.81 -16.50 17.68
CA GLN A 539 -23.58 -16.89 16.28
C GLN A 539 -22.21 -16.39 15.82
N ALA A 540 -21.84 -15.16 16.18
CA ALA A 540 -20.52 -14.61 15.91
C ALA A 540 -19.40 -15.45 16.55
N VAL A 541 -19.58 -15.91 17.80
CA VAL A 541 -18.62 -16.82 18.48
C VAL A 541 -18.46 -18.13 17.71
N ARG A 542 -19.56 -18.76 17.30
CA ARG A 542 -19.52 -20.03 16.55
C ARG A 542 -18.81 -19.84 15.20
N ALA A 543 -19.23 -18.85 14.42
CA ALA A 543 -18.64 -18.55 13.12
C ALA A 543 -17.14 -18.23 13.22
N ALA A 544 -16.74 -17.40 14.18
CA ALA A 544 -15.33 -17.07 14.38
C ALA A 544 -14.49 -18.29 14.80
N LYS A 545 -15.00 -19.15 15.68
CA LYS A 545 -14.30 -20.40 16.07
C LYS A 545 -14.16 -21.36 14.89
N ASP A 546 -15.18 -21.47 14.04
CA ASP A 546 -15.11 -22.31 12.85
C ASP A 546 -14.03 -21.83 11.88
N ILE A 547 -13.92 -20.51 11.65
CA ILE A 547 -12.86 -19.94 10.82
C ILE A 547 -11.48 -20.14 11.45
N LEU A 548 -11.33 -19.86 12.76
CA LEU A 548 -10.05 -19.95 13.47
C LEU A 548 -9.55 -21.38 13.65
N ARG A 549 -10.43 -22.39 13.54
CA ARG A 549 -10.00 -23.79 13.49
C ARG A 549 -9.08 -24.05 12.29
N ASP A 550 -9.45 -23.50 11.13
CA ASP A 550 -8.75 -23.73 9.87
C ASP A 550 -7.68 -22.64 9.61
N LEU A 551 -7.86 -21.43 10.17
CA LEU A 551 -6.93 -20.31 10.11
C LEU A 551 -6.55 -19.79 11.52
N PRO A 552 -5.78 -20.55 12.32
CA PRO A 552 -5.55 -20.24 13.73
C PRO A 552 -4.73 -18.96 13.99
N ALA A 553 -3.98 -18.48 13.00
CA ALA A 553 -3.24 -17.22 13.10
C ALA A 553 -3.99 -16.02 12.48
N TYR A 554 -5.27 -16.16 12.13
CA TYR A 554 -6.04 -15.06 11.53
C TYR A 554 -6.57 -14.10 12.59
N ASP A 555 -5.67 -13.25 13.09
CA ASP A 555 -5.94 -12.34 14.21
C ASP A 555 -7.08 -11.34 13.96
N ASP A 556 -7.37 -10.97 12.71
CA ASP A 556 -8.49 -10.09 12.37
C ASP A 556 -9.86 -10.72 12.68
N VAL A 557 -9.98 -12.06 12.66
CA VAL A 557 -11.17 -12.79 13.12
C VAL A 557 -11.11 -13.02 14.63
N SER A 558 -9.91 -13.27 15.16
CA SER A 558 -9.63 -13.42 16.59
C SER A 558 -10.11 -12.21 17.41
N ILE A 559 -9.88 -10.99 16.93
CA ILE A 559 -10.38 -9.78 17.60
C ILE A 559 -11.91 -9.66 17.54
N GLN A 560 -12.56 -10.12 16.46
CA GLN A 560 -14.02 -10.18 16.42
C GLN A 560 -14.57 -11.20 17.43
N LEU A 561 -13.89 -12.33 17.62
CA LEU A 561 -14.23 -13.29 18.66
C LEU A 561 -14.11 -12.68 20.06
N GLY A 562 -13.04 -11.93 20.34
CA GLY A 562 -12.88 -11.18 21.60
C GLY A 562 -14.01 -10.18 21.84
N ARG A 563 -14.39 -9.41 20.81
CA ARG A 563 -15.54 -8.49 20.87
C ARG A 563 -16.87 -9.21 21.07
N ALA A 564 -17.05 -10.40 20.47
CA ALA A 564 -18.24 -11.22 20.68
C ALA A 564 -18.37 -11.66 22.15
N TYR A 565 -17.26 -12.07 22.78
CA TYR A 565 -17.25 -12.41 24.21
C TYR A 565 -17.57 -11.20 25.10
N LEU A 566 -17.05 -10.01 24.79
CA LEU A 566 -17.43 -8.78 25.50
C LEU A 566 -18.94 -8.50 25.40
N GLY A 567 -19.55 -8.73 24.23
CA GLY A 567 -21.00 -8.62 24.01
C GLY A 567 -21.83 -9.63 24.80
N LEU A 568 -21.26 -10.81 25.09
CA LEU A 568 -21.84 -11.82 25.99
C LEU A 568 -21.53 -11.59 27.48
N ALA A 569 -20.87 -10.47 27.82
CA ALA A 569 -20.35 -10.18 29.15
C ALA A 569 -19.36 -11.25 29.69
N ASP A 570 -18.69 -11.97 28.80
CA ASP A 570 -17.66 -12.96 29.12
C ASP A 570 -16.27 -12.32 29.06
N SER A 571 -15.98 -11.47 30.06
CA SER A 571 -14.72 -10.72 30.12
C SER A 571 -13.47 -11.61 30.21
N ALA A 572 -13.59 -12.81 30.79
CA ALA A 572 -12.46 -13.73 30.93
C ALA A 572 -12.02 -14.30 29.58
N ASN A 573 -12.97 -14.79 28.77
CA ASN A 573 -12.64 -15.29 27.43
C ASN A 573 -12.25 -14.15 26.47
N ALA A 574 -12.84 -12.96 26.63
CA ALA A 574 -12.41 -11.78 25.87
C ALA A 574 -10.94 -11.42 26.15
N GLU A 575 -10.55 -11.35 27.43
CA GLU A 575 -9.17 -11.06 27.83
C GLU A 575 -8.21 -12.16 27.36
N GLN A 576 -8.58 -13.44 27.49
CA GLN A 576 -7.79 -14.56 26.99
C GLN A 576 -7.54 -14.43 25.48
N GLN A 577 -8.57 -14.09 24.70
CA GLN A 577 -8.44 -13.94 23.26
C GLN A 577 -7.54 -12.76 22.87
N ALA A 578 -7.69 -11.63 23.55
CA ALA A 578 -6.83 -10.48 23.32
C ALA A 578 -5.36 -10.76 23.68
N ASN A 579 -5.10 -11.48 24.77
CA ASN A 579 -3.74 -11.91 25.13
C ASN A 579 -3.15 -12.87 24.08
N ALA A 580 -3.96 -13.76 23.50
CA ALA A 580 -3.52 -14.63 22.41
C ALA A 580 -3.12 -13.84 21.15
N VAL A 581 -3.88 -12.78 20.80
CA VAL A 581 -3.52 -11.88 19.68
C VAL A 581 -2.20 -11.15 19.95
N LEU A 582 -2.03 -10.60 21.16
CA LEU A 582 -0.80 -9.89 21.53
C LEU A 582 0.43 -10.80 21.62
N ALA A 583 0.23 -12.09 21.88
CA ALA A 583 1.27 -13.11 21.87
C ALA A 583 1.52 -13.74 20.49
N SER A 584 0.74 -13.36 19.48
CA SER A 584 0.89 -13.90 18.13
C SER A 584 2.23 -13.46 17.52
N LYS A 585 2.81 -14.33 16.67
CA LYS A 585 4.14 -14.08 16.08
C LYS A 585 4.16 -12.84 15.18
N LEU A 586 3.08 -12.60 14.45
CA LEU A 586 3.00 -11.56 13.44
C LEU A 586 1.55 -11.06 13.26
N PRO A 587 0.95 -10.42 14.30
CA PRO A 587 -0.41 -9.88 14.21
C PRO A 587 -0.47 -8.66 13.27
N THR A 588 -1.65 -8.17 12.91
CA THR A 588 -1.78 -6.85 12.27
C THR A 588 -1.69 -5.72 13.30
N ALA A 589 -1.31 -4.52 12.85
CA ALA A 589 -1.34 -3.32 13.69
C ALA A 589 -2.75 -3.07 14.27
N LYS A 590 -3.76 -3.26 13.43
CA LYS A 590 -5.18 -3.19 13.80
C LYS A 590 -5.53 -4.19 14.90
N SER A 591 -5.15 -5.45 14.75
CA SER A 591 -5.47 -6.48 15.74
C SER A 591 -4.77 -6.22 17.07
N MET A 592 -3.53 -5.71 17.06
CA MET A 592 -2.85 -5.31 18.30
C MET A 592 -3.59 -4.17 19.01
N ALA A 593 -4.04 -3.14 18.27
CA ALA A 593 -4.80 -2.02 18.84
C ALA A 593 -6.13 -2.49 19.44
N TRP A 594 -6.91 -3.29 18.70
CA TRP A 594 -8.16 -3.87 19.20
C TRP A 594 -7.95 -4.83 20.36
N ALA A 595 -6.88 -5.62 20.38
CA ALA A 595 -6.58 -6.48 21.52
C ALA A 595 -6.28 -5.67 22.79
N MET A 596 -5.56 -4.55 22.68
CA MET A 596 -5.35 -3.65 23.83
C MET A 596 -6.66 -3.01 24.32
N GLU A 597 -7.52 -2.58 23.39
CA GLU A 597 -8.84 -2.04 23.71
C GLU A 597 -9.74 -3.08 24.41
N ILE A 598 -9.81 -4.30 23.88
CA ILE A 598 -10.57 -5.42 24.49
C ILE A 598 -10.07 -5.73 25.90
N ARG A 599 -8.75 -5.74 26.12
CA ARG A 599 -8.16 -5.90 27.46
C ARG A 599 -8.57 -4.78 28.39
N ALA A 600 -8.60 -3.55 27.90
CA ALA A 600 -9.02 -2.41 28.69
C ALA A 600 -10.49 -2.51 29.10
N GLU A 601 -11.38 -2.86 28.17
CA GLU A 601 -12.80 -3.01 28.47
C GLU A 601 -13.05 -4.17 29.45
N ALA A 602 -12.36 -5.30 29.27
CA ALA A 602 -12.44 -6.44 30.18
C ALA A 602 -11.96 -6.07 31.60
N ALA A 603 -10.82 -5.36 31.71
CA ALA A 603 -10.28 -4.89 32.98
C ALA A 603 -11.21 -3.88 33.67
N ALA A 604 -11.78 -2.93 32.92
CA ALA A 604 -12.73 -1.95 33.44
C ALA A 604 -14.00 -2.63 33.98
N LYS A 605 -14.56 -3.61 33.25
CA LYS A 605 -15.71 -4.43 33.70
C LYS A 605 -15.38 -5.24 34.96
N ALA A 606 -14.12 -5.63 35.15
CA ALA A 606 -13.64 -6.31 36.34
C ALA A 606 -13.26 -5.36 37.50
N GLY A 607 -13.49 -4.05 37.36
CA GLY A 607 -13.14 -3.04 38.38
C GLY A 607 -11.64 -2.73 38.49
N LYS A 608 -10.83 -3.18 37.53
CA LYS A 608 -9.37 -2.98 37.48
C LYS A 608 -9.02 -1.73 36.64
N ASN A 609 -9.47 -0.56 37.09
CA ASN A 609 -9.36 0.67 36.30
C ASN A 609 -7.93 1.08 35.96
N ALA A 610 -6.95 0.81 36.84
CA ALA A 610 -5.54 1.11 36.56
C ALA A 610 -5.00 0.27 35.39
N ASP A 611 -5.32 -1.02 35.36
CA ASP A 611 -4.94 -1.92 34.27
C ASP A 611 -5.63 -1.51 32.96
N ALA A 612 -6.90 -1.10 33.05
CA ALA A 612 -7.65 -0.58 31.91
C ALA A 612 -7.00 0.66 31.30
N LEU A 613 -6.64 1.65 32.13
CA LEU A 613 -5.95 2.86 31.69
C LEU A 613 -4.59 2.56 31.04
N ALA A 614 -3.80 1.65 31.62
CA ALA A 614 -2.52 1.25 31.04
C ALA A 614 -2.67 0.56 29.66
N SER A 615 -3.75 -0.21 29.46
CA SER A 615 -4.07 -0.80 28.16
C SER A 615 -4.58 0.24 27.15
N ILE A 616 -5.37 1.22 27.60
CA ILE A 616 -5.84 2.34 26.75
C ILE A 616 -4.68 3.16 26.21
N GLU A 617 -3.74 3.55 27.08
CA GLU A 617 -2.55 4.32 26.68
C GLU A 617 -1.78 3.60 25.57
N LYS A 618 -1.63 2.27 25.67
CA LYS A 618 -0.98 1.47 24.63
C LYS A 618 -1.78 1.42 23.33
N ALA A 619 -3.09 1.23 23.40
CA ALA A 619 -3.95 1.22 22.21
C ALA A 619 -3.86 2.54 21.42
N ILE A 620 -3.80 3.67 22.15
CA ILE A 620 -3.66 5.01 21.57
C ILE A 620 -2.24 5.22 21.01
N PHE A 621 -1.21 4.90 21.78
CA PHE A 621 0.19 5.18 21.42
C PHE A 621 0.68 4.37 20.21
N PHE A 622 0.19 3.13 20.02
CA PHE A 622 0.53 2.30 18.87
C PHE A 622 -0.09 2.78 17.56
N ASP A 623 -1.18 3.53 17.64
CA ASP A 623 -1.93 4.10 16.51
C ASP A 623 -2.23 3.09 15.39
N GLY A 624 -2.69 1.89 15.79
CA GLY A 624 -2.85 0.76 14.87
C GLY A 624 -4.19 0.71 14.10
N ASP A 625 -5.23 1.37 14.62
CA ASP A 625 -6.57 1.43 14.02
C ASP A 625 -7.39 2.58 14.61
N TYR A 626 -8.04 3.36 13.74
CA TYR A 626 -8.90 4.49 14.12
C TYR A 626 -9.99 4.09 15.11
N GLY A 627 -10.69 2.98 14.85
CA GLY A 627 -11.83 2.53 15.65
C GLY A 627 -11.43 2.10 17.06
N ALA A 628 -10.35 1.32 17.17
CA ALA A 628 -9.79 0.92 18.47
C ALA A 628 -9.32 2.14 19.27
N SER A 629 -8.62 3.07 18.60
CA SER A 629 -8.10 4.30 19.20
C SER A 629 -9.24 5.21 19.68
N TYR A 630 -10.34 5.30 18.93
CA TYR A 630 -11.54 6.04 19.34
C TYR A 630 -12.24 5.38 20.54
N ALA A 631 -12.46 4.05 20.50
CA ALA A 631 -13.10 3.32 21.60
C ALA A 631 -12.31 3.43 22.91
N ALA A 632 -10.98 3.30 22.84
CA ALA A 632 -10.09 3.45 24.00
C ALA A 632 -10.21 4.84 24.66
N ARG A 633 -10.30 5.92 23.87
CA ARG A 633 -10.49 7.29 24.38
C ARG A 633 -11.83 7.49 25.09
N LYS A 634 -12.91 6.93 24.53
CA LYS A 634 -14.23 6.95 25.20
C LYS A 634 -14.18 6.22 26.53
N LEU A 635 -13.52 5.06 26.56
CA LEU A 635 -13.35 4.30 27.80
C LEU A 635 -12.54 5.08 28.83
N ARG A 636 -11.40 5.69 28.46
CA ARG A 636 -10.62 6.54 29.38
C ARG A 636 -11.45 7.66 29.99
N THR A 637 -12.24 8.34 29.16
CA THR A 637 -13.13 9.43 29.61
C THR A 637 -14.11 8.92 30.67
N SER A 638 -14.71 7.75 30.45
CA SER A 638 -15.63 7.13 31.42
C SER A 638 -14.96 6.72 32.74
N LEU A 639 -13.64 6.46 32.71
CA LEU A 639 -12.83 6.10 33.88
C LEU A 639 -12.22 7.30 34.60
N GLY A 640 -12.40 8.53 34.07
CA GLY A 640 -11.82 9.75 34.64
C GLY A 640 -10.30 9.86 34.48
N GLY A 641 -9.70 9.16 33.51
CA GLY A 641 -8.26 9.24 33.25
C GLY A 641 -7.89 10.54 32.54
N THR A 642 -7.02 11.36 33.13
CA THR A 642 -6.52 12.61 32.54
C THR A 642 -5.03 12.80 32.81
N THR A 643 -4.28 13.37 31.87
CA THR A 643 -2.90 13.83 32.06
C THR A 643 -2.84 15.32 32.37
N LYS A 644 -1.68 15.77 32.84
CA LYS A 644 -1.39 17.20 33.02
C LYS A 644 -1.35 17.87 31.65
N ILE A 645 -2.26 18.81 31.42
CA ILE A 645 -2.32 19.58 30.18
C ILE A 645 -1.33 20.75 30.25
N ASP A 646 -0.44 20.87 29.27
CA ASP A 646 0.45 22.03 29.09
C ASP A 646 -0.38 23.32 28.86
N PRO A 647 -0.21 24.36 29.68
CA PRO A 647 -0.87 25.66 29.46
C PRO A 647 -0.65 26.22 28.05
N ALA A 648 0.54 26.02 27.45
CA ALA A 648 0.84 26.53 26.11
C ALA A 648 -0.06 25.91 25.02
N ILE A 649 -0.50 24.66 25.21
CA ILE A 649 -1.43 23.98 24.29
C ILE A 649 -2.84 24.55 24.45
N LYS A 650 -3.30 24.82 25.69
CA LYS A 650 -4.58 25.49 25.91
C LYS A 650 -4.60 26.88 25.29
N ASP A 651 -3.53 27.65 25.49
CA ASP A 651 -3.37 28.99 24.92
C ASP A 651 -3.27 28.96 23.39
N PHE A 652 -2.71 27.91 22.81
CA PHE A 652 -2.73 27.69 21.37
C PHE A 652 -4.16 27.55 20.85
N PHE A 653 -4.96 26.64 21.42
CA PHE A 653 -6.34 26.43 20.96
C PHE A 653 -7.23 27.64 21.19
N ALA A 654 -7.08 28.36 22.30
CA ALA A 654 -7.82 29.60 22.53
C ALA A 654 -7.55 30.65 21.44
N ARG A 655 -6.29 30.79 20.99
CA ARG A 655 -5.94 31.68 19.87
C ARG A 655 -6.43 31.15 18.53
N PHE A 656 -6.35 29.84 18.31
CA PHE A 656 -6.83 29.19 17.10
C PHE A 656 -8.34 29.41 16.91
N ASP A 657 -9.12 29.16 17.97
CA ASP A 657 -10.56 29.37 18.02
C ASP A 657 -10.94 30.83 17.73
N ALA A 658 -10.27 31.77 18.40
CA ALA A 658 -10.52 33.21 18.21
C ALA A 658 -10.22 33.65 16.77
N ALA A 659 -9.13 33.17 16.16
CA ALA A 659 -8.77 33.47 14.78
C ALA A 659 -9.76 32.85 13.77
N ALA A 660 -10.23 31.63 14.04
CA ALA A 660 -11.20 30.92 13.22
C ALA A 660 -12.55 31.66 13.15
N VAL A 661 -13.12 32.01 14.30
CA VAL A 661 -14.41 32.73 14.39
C VAL A 661 -14.29 34.18 13.90
N ALA A 662 -13.13 34.81 14.08
CA ALA A 662 -12.87 36.14 13.52
C ALA A 662 -12.55 36.14 12.01
N HIS A 663 -12.63 34.98 11.35
CA HIS A 663 -12.34 34.79 9.92
C HIS A 663 -10.95 35.29 9.48
N LYS A 664 -9.97 35.23 10.39
CA LYS A 664 -8.59 35.69 10.13
C LYS A 664 -7.77 34.60 9.44
N LYS A 665 -8.03 34.39 8.14
CA LYS A 665 -7.40 33.32 7.34
C LYS A 665 -5.87 33.24 7.50
N ALA A 666 -5.17 34.36 7.41
CA ALA A 666 -3.70 34.38 7.52
C ALA A 666 -3.20 33.92 8.90
N GLU A 667 -3.90 34.29 9.97
CA GLU A 667 -3.56 33.90 11.35
C GLU A 667 -3.79 32.40 11.55
N VAL A 668 -4.94 31.87 11.12
CA VAL A 668 -5.25 30.42 11.17
C VAL A 668 -4.22 29.60 10.40
N VAL A 669 -3.89 30.01 9.16
CA VAL A 669 -2.89 29.32 8.33
C VAL A 669 -1.50 29.34 8.99
N SER A 670 -1.11 30.42 9.66
CA SER A 670 0.18 30.50 10.36
C SER A 670 0.30 29.58 11.58
N MET A 671 -0.83 29.09 12.12
CA MET A 671 -0.88 28.13 13.24
C MET A 671 -0.87 26.67 12.78
N VAL A 672 -0.88 26.43 11.46
CA VAL A 672 -0.90 25.11 10.84
C VAL A 672 0.47 24.78 10.24
N MET A 673 0.83 23.50 10.24
CA MET A 673 2.01 23.00 9.54
C MET A 673 1.84 23.14 8.03
N PRO A 674 2.75 23.82 7.32
CA PRO A 674 2.63 24.06 5.89
C PRO A 674 2.41 22.76 5.10
N GLY A 675 1.34 22.73 4.31
CA GLY A 675 1.02 21.61 3.43
C GLY A 675 0.26 20.45 4.03
N GLU A 676 0.08 20.39 5.35
CA GLU A 676 -0.59 19.25 6.00
C GLU A 676 -2.12 19.36 5.94
N ILE A 677 -2.71 20.26 6.72
CA ILE A 677 -4.18 20.41 6.86
C ILE A 677 -4.68 21.72 6.25
N THR A 678 -4.08 22.12 5.12
CA THR A 678 -4.35 23.40 4.44
C THR A 678 -5.84 23.60 4.17
N ARG A 679 -6.52 22.62 3.56
CA ARG A 679 -7.96 22.71 3.24
C ARG A 679 -8.84 22.87 4.47
N PHE A 680 -8.51 22.17 5.55
CA PHE A 680 -9.21 22.30 6.82
C PHE A 680 -9.10 23.74 7.35
N ALA A 681 -7.88 24.30 7.39
CA ALA A 681 -7.64 25.67 7.82
C ALA A 681 -8.34 26.72 6.95
N GLU A 682 -8.28 26.55 5.62
CA GLU A 682 -8.94 27.44 4.66
C GLU A 682 -10.46 27.41 4.81
N ASN A 683 -11.06 26.22 4.91
CA ASN A 683 -12.51 26.07 5.07
C ASN A 683 -12.98 26.61 6.41
N LEU A 684 -12.27 26.29 7.49
CA LEU A 684 -12.61 26.73 8.84
C LEU A 684 -12.64 28.26 8.95
N SER A 685 -11.57 28.91 8.52
CA SER A 685 -11.47 30.38 8.56
C SER A 685 -12.51 31.08 7.69
N GLY A 686 -13.05 30.42 6.65
CA GLY A 686 -14.09 30.99 5.80
C GLY A 686 -15.54 30.74 6.26
N SER A 687 -15.76 29.85 7.24
CA SER A 687 -17.12 29.34 7.50
C SER A 687 -17.49 29.14 8.97
N ALA A 688 -16.58 29.29 9.92
CA ALA A 688 -16.90 29.12 11.34
C ALA A 688 -17.76 30.27 11.91
N ALA A 689 -18.99 29.99 12.32
CA ALA A 689 -19.80 30.88 13.16
C ALA A 689 -19.47 30.70 14.65
N LYS A 690 -19.17 29.45 15.03
CA LYS A 690 -18.73 29.05 16.37
C LYS A 690 -17.65 28.00 16.24
N TRP A 691 -16.60 28.15 17.03
CA TRP A 691 -15.54 27.15 17.15
C TRP A 691 -14.95 27.26 18.56
N GLN A 692 -15.21 26.27 19.41
CA GLN A 692 -14.80 26.27 20.80
C GLN A 692 -14.19 24.93 21.19
N THR A 693 -12.90 24.96 21.49
CA THR A 693 -12.08 23.80 21.80
C THR A 693 -11.80 23.74 23.31
N VAL A 694 -12.19 22.64 23.95
CA VAL A 694 -11.84 22.34 25.34
C VAL A 694 -10.85 21.18 25.35
N VAL A 695 -9.58 21.47 25.65
CA VAL A 695 -8.54 20.43 25.76
C VAL A 695 -8.82 19.56 26.98
N THR A 696 -8.97 18.25 26.76
CA THR A 696 -9.27 17.26 27.80
C THR A 696 -8.07 16.37 28.13
N GLN A 697 -7.19 16.12 27.16
CA GLN A 697 -6.03 15.23 27.30
C GLN A 697 -4.90 15.66 26.36
N VAL A 698 -3.66 15.47 26.81
CA VAL A 698 -2.47 15.53 25.96
C VAL A 698 -1.66 14.25 26.12
N ASP A 699 -1.47 13.54 25.01
CA ASP A 699 -0.67 12.32 24.93
C ASP A 699 0.63 12.65 24.16
N ALA A 700 1.77 12.65 24.86
CA ALA A 700 3.07 12.89 24.24
C ALA A 700 3.44 11.71 23.34
N VAL A 701 3.81 12.00 22.09
CA VAL A 701 4.33 11.03 21.12
C VAL A 701 5.85 11.05 21.17
N GLU A 702 6.42 12.25 21.08
CA GLU A 702 7.85 12.57 21.20
C GLU A 702 8.01 13.91 21.95
N GLU A 703 9.23 14.36 22.21
CA GLU A 703 9.45 15.67 22.85
C GLU A 703 8.83 16.82 22.02
N SER A 704 8.86 16.68 20.69
CA SER A 704 8.35 17.69 19.76
C SER A 704 6.99 17.36 19.16
N GLU A 705 6.32 16.29 19.60
CA GLU A 705 5.05 15.85 19.02
C GLU A 705 4.07 15.34 20.08
N CYS A 706 2.80 15.72 19.95
CA CYS A 706 1.73 15.20 20.80
C CYS A 706 0.40 15.04 20.07
N LEU A 707 -0.45 14.19 20.63
CA LEU A 707 -1.88 14.10 20.32
C LEU A 707 -2.65 14.88 21.38
N VAL A 708 -3.53 15.77 20.95
CA VAL A 708 -4.35 16.60 21.82
C VAL A 708 -5.80 16.26 21.62
N GLU A 709 -6.41 15.75 22.67
CA GLU A 709 -7.83 15.42 22.66
C GLU A 709 -8.63 16.57 23.21
N THR A 710 -9.77 16.77 22.57
CA THR A 710 -10.59 17.93 22.80
C THR A 710 -12.05 17.57 22.77
N GLN A 711 -12.82 18.22 23.63
CA GLN A 711 -14.25 18.37 23.41
C GLN A 711 -14.44 19.63 22.57
N LEU A 712 -14.93 19.45 21.35
CA LEU A 712 -15.07 20.52 20.36
C LEU A 712 -16.55 20.81 20.13
N ALA A 713 -16.93 22.08 20.26
CA ALA A 713 -18.25 22.58 19.89
C ALA A 713 -18.13 23.53 18.70
N THR A 714 -18.88 23.28 17.64
CA THR A 714 -18.76 24.00 16.37
C THR A 714 -20.12 24.40 15.82
N GLN A 715 -20.12 25.43 14.99
CA GLN A 715 -21.23 25.80 14.12
C GLN A 715 -20.64 26.45 12.88
N LEU A 716 -20.97 25.95 11.70
CA LEU A 716 -20.66 26.65 10.45
C LEU A 716 -21.75 27.69 10.16
N LEU A 717 -21.44 28.74 9.39
CA LEU A 717 -22.35 29.85 9.05
C LEU A 717 -23.73 29.39 8.56
N THR A 718 -23.81 28.22 7.90
CA THR A 718 -25.04 27.64 7.37
C THR A 718 -25.35 26.24 7.92
N GLY A 719 -24.71 25.85 9.03
CA GLY A 719 -24.80 24.50 9.60
C GLY A 719 -25.47 24.46 10.99
N PRO A 720 -25.88 23.27 11.45
CA PRO A 720 -26.36 23.08 12.81
C PRO A 720 -25.22 23.27 13.83
N ASP A 721 -25.59 23.48 15.09
CA ASP A 721 -24.66 23.33 16.21
C ASP A 721 -24.27 21.85 16.32
N GLN A 722 -22.98 21.59 16.41
CA GLN A 722 -22.42 20.24 16.55
C GLN A 722 -21.46 20.20 17.74
N ALA A 723 -21.33 19.03 18.36
CA ALA A 723 -20.38 18.84 19.44
C ALA A 723 -19.86 17.40 19.50
N GLY A 724 -18.60 17.23 19.89
CA GLY A 724 -18.05 15.89 20.06
C GLY A 724 -16.55 15.87 20.32
N LEU A 725 -15.97 14.69 20.10
CA LEU A 725 -14.54 14.47 20.30
C LEU A 725 -13.77 14.85 19.03
N ALA A 726 -12.73 15.65 19.18
CA ALA A 726 -11.71 15.82 18.15
C ALA A 726 -10.31 15.56 18.73
N VAL A 727 -9.46 14.90 17.96
CA VAL A 727 -8.06 14.65 18.30
C VAL A 727 -7.17 15.30 17.24
N PHE A 728 -6.34 16.23 17.70
CA PHE A 728 -5.41 16.96 16.87
C PHE A 728 -3.99 16.49 17.09
N ARG A 729 -3.22 16.33 16.03
CA ARG A 729 -1.77 16.12 16.14
C ARG A 729 -1.06 17.47 16.08
N MET A 730 -0.22 17.73 17.06
CA MET A 730 0.57 18.96 17.16
C MET A 730 2.05 18.64 17.09
N ILE A 731 2.79 19.42 16.31
CA ILE A 731 4.25 19.31 16.19
C ILE A 731 4.87 20.66 16.53
N LYS A 732 5.95 20.62 17.32
CA LYS A 732 6.71 21.76 17.76
C LYS A 732 7.90 21.99 16.84
N THR A 733 7.89 23.10 16.11
CA THR A 733 8.98 23.52 15.24
C THR A 733 9.47 24.90 15.64
N ASN A 734 10.80 25.07 15.72
CA ASN A 734 11.42 26.32 16.19
C ASN A 734 10.81 26.81 17.52
N GLY A 735 10.54 25.88 18.45
CA GLY A 735 9.96 26.18 19.76
C GLY A 735 8.44 26.47 19.77
N THR A 736 7.78 26.49 18.61
CA THR A 736 6.36 26.84 18.47
C THR A 736 5.52 25.64 18.07
N TRP A 737 4.42 25.40 18.78
CA TRP A 737 3.45 24.38 18.41
C TRP A 737 2.62 24.78 17.20
N ARG A 738 2.39 23.83 16.29
CA ARG A 738 1.48 23.97 15.15
C ARG A 738 0.63 22.72 14.97
N LEU A 739 -0.58 22.90 14.43
CA LEU A 739 -1.43 21.77 14.03
C LEU A 739 -0.84 21.09 12.79
N ALA A 740 -0.58 19.80 12.89
CA ALA A 740 -0.03 18.98 11.81
C ALA A 740 -1.01 17.91 11.30
N GLY A 741 -2.11 17.67 12.01
CA GLY A 741 -3.09 16.65 11.65
C GLY A 741 -4.40 16.77 12.43
N VAL A 742 -5.46 16.23 11.86
CA VAL A 742 -6.74 15.97 12.52
C VAL A 742 -6.93 14.46 12.46
N GLU A 743 -6.65 13.78 13.58
CA GLU A 743 -6.56 12.31 13.63
C GLU A 743 -7.94 11.68 13.90
N ILE A 744 -8.77 12.36 14.67
CA ILE A 744 -10.16 11.97 14.96
C ILE A 744 -11.04 13.20 14.89
N PHE A 745 -12.19 13.09 14.22
CA PHE A 745 -13.19 14.16 14.15
C PHE A 745 -14.60 13.56 14.24
N GLU A 746 -15.05 13.31 15.48
CA GLU A 746 -16.35 12.72 15.81
C GLU A 746 -17.24 13.79 16.44
N VAL A 747 -17.48 14.86 15.66
CA VAL A 747 -18.29 16.03 16.01
C VAL A 747 -19.54 16.00 15.15
N ASN A 748 -20.68 15.69 15.78
CA ASN A 748 -21.95 15.46 15.08
C ASN A 748 -23.04 16.44 15.53
#